data_AF-A0A0W8DJX6-F1
#
_entry.id   AF-A0A0W8DJX6-F1
#
_cell.length_a   1.000
_cell.length_b   1.000
_cell.length_c   1.000
_cell.angle_alpha   90.00
_cell.angle_beta   90.00
_cell.angle_gamma   90.00
#
_symmetry.space_group_name_H-M   'P 1'
#
loop_
_entity.id
_entity.type
_entity.pdbx_description
1 polymer ?
#
loop_
_entity_poly.entity_id
_entity_poly.type
_entity_poly.pdbx_seq_one_letter_code
_entity_poly.pdbx_strand_id
1 'polypeptide(L)'
;MAFDAAGAAGLEQFTLLAKNARGRACVALIQQVLSNKKLFVFRELLDMPNVEALKDSEHMEHYELLRIFSFGTYNDYLARKDELPDLTPQQMNKLRKLTNIPYDTLIQDLGVSTVREVEDILIDTIYSGLVQGKLDQKSRCFVVKYAVGRDTRHEDIDDMIQKLSNWKAQSAEICEKINTILTLAEKQEEEEWTREENIRSMMAARAGERGKGFASGAASLRSGEDFAMYAEAGPDEGRMFQVDVFYTAKTQPDYLDSALIAVLQIHLEEKTSNGSILVFLTGQEDIETLETLLEEYARSLPADALKLMVCPIFAAMPREQQMKVFEPAPAGVRKVILATNIAETSITINGVRYVVDTGLVKQRSFVASSGMEMLQTESVSKAQAWQRTGRAGREAPGICYRLFPEETFEQLPEPLEKLYALGALDNKGKLTKLGRQMAGLPVEPMYAVMLLKATELGCAEEALSVVAMLSVESIFYSPRDKKAEAAQSRARFVAYEGDQITLLNVFNGYIQCGAKQRNKWCRDHYVNHRAMTRVESVRLQLKGYLEKLELPIDSSFPDIDPLRKSIVAGFFLNTAMRSVTEGLGGSKTAYKTMCGRSEIVKVHPSSSLFMRNPPPKWVVYNELVFTSKHYIRSVLVIEKEWLVELAPTFFAKKNSSDK
;
A
#
# COMPACT_ATOMS: atom_id res chain seq x y z
N MET A 1 -13.55 -28.91 -14.74
CA MET A 1 -13.10 -28.72 -16.15
C MET A 1 -12.80 -30.09 -16.70
N ALA A 2 -13.29 -30.38 -17.90
CA ALA A 2 -13.28 -31.70 -18.53
C ALA A 2 -11.88 -32.33 -18.56
N PHE A 3 -11.79 -33.60 -18.16
CA PHE A 3 -10.63 -34.46 -18.39
C PHE A 3 -10.42 -34.58 -19.90
N ASP A 4 -9.31 -34.05 -20.41
CA ASP A 4 -9.01 -34.15 -21.83
C ASP A 4 -8.47 -35.56 -22.14
N ALA A 5 -9.38 -36.46 -22.47
CA ALA A 5 -9.15 -37.80 -22.99
C ALA A 5 -8.45 -37.82 -24.37
N ALA A 6 -7.93 -36.68 -24.86
CA ALA A 6 -7.34 -36.54 -26.18
C ALA A 6 -5.98 -37.25 -26.36
N GLY A 7 -5.24 -37.51 -25.27
CA GLY A 7 -3.95 -38.22 -25.34
C GLY A 7 -4.09 -39.72 -25.58
N ALA A 8 -4.99 -40.37 -24.85
CA ALA A 8 -5.22 -41.82 -24.92
C ALA A 8 -5.87 -42.25 -26.25
N ALA A 9 -6.87 -41.49 -26.73
CA ALA A 9 -7.59 -41.80 -27.97
C ALA A 9 -6.70 -41.74 -29.24
N GLY A 10 -5.57 -41.02 -29.18
CA GLY A 10 -4.65 -40.92 -30.31
C GLY A 10 -3.67 -42.08 -30.44
N LEU A 11 -3.29 -42.73 -29.33
CA LEU A 11 -2.34 -43.85 -29.33
C LEU A 11 -3.01 -45.18 -29.72
N GLU A 12 -4.29 -45.37 -29.38
CA GLU A 12 -5.09 -46.55 -29.70
C GLU A 12 -5.05 -46.94 -31.20
N GLN A 13 -5.04 -45.94 -32.09
CA GLN A 13 -4.94 -46.18 -33.53
C GLN A 13 -3.59 -46.79 -33.92
N PHE A 14 -2.51 -46.32 -33.28
CA PHE A 14 -1.15 -46.82 -33.53
C PHE A 14 -0.92 -48.18 -32.88
N THR A 15 -1.47 -48.45 -31.69
CA THR A 15 -1.39 -49.78 -31.06
C THR A 15 -2.18 -50.82 -31.86
N LEU A 16 -3.33 -50.45 -32.44
CA LEU A 16 -4.10 -51.32 -33.35
C LEU A 16 -3.30 -51.66 -34.62
N LEU A 17 -2.64 -50.68 -35.23
CA LEU A 17 -1.77 -50.90 -36.39
C LEU A 17 -0.54 -51.74 -36.03
N ALA A 18 0.02 -51.56 -34.83
CA ALA A 18 1.17 -52.32 -34.35
C ALA A 18 0.89 -53.83 -34.18
N LYS A 19 -0.37 -54.24 -33.93
CA LYS A 19 -0.76 -55.66 -33.84
C LYS A 19 -0.48 -56.46 -35.12
N ASN A 20 -0.47 -55.79 -36.28
CA ASN A 20 -0.25 -56.43 -37.58
C ASN A 20 1.07 -56.03 -38.26
N ALA A 21 1.79 -55.05 -37.72
CA ALA A 21 3.08 -54.61 -38.24
C ALA A 21 4.21 -55.56 -37.78
N ARG A 22 5.22 -55.77 -38.63
CA ARG A 22 6.46 -56.52 -38.31
C ARG A 22 7.68 -55.87 -38.94
N GLY A 23 8.84 -55.98 -38.31
CA GLY A 23 10.13 -55.49 -38.84
C GLY A 23 10.07 -54.02 -39.27
N ARG A 24 10.41 -53.72 -40.53
CA ARG A 24 10.39 -52.35 -41.09
C ARG A 24 9.03 -51.63 -40.98
N ALA A 25 7.92 -52.36 -40.97
CA ALA A 25 6.60 -51.75 -40.79
C ALA A 25 6.42 -51.22 -39.35
N CYS A 26 6.96 -51.91 -38.35
CA CYS A 26 6.99 -51.40 -36.97
C CYS A 26 7.91 -50.18 -36.85
N VAL A 27 9.07 -50.20 -37.53
CA VAL A 27 9.99 -49.05 -37.55
C VAL A 27 9.32 -47.78 -38.10
N ALA A 28 8.61 -47.90 -39.22
CA ALA A 28 7.87 -46.78 -39.80
C ALA A 28 6.78 -46.25 -38.85
N LEU A 29 6.09 -47.15 -38.15
CA LEU A 29 5.07 -46.79 -37.17
C LEU A 29 5.67 -46.06 -35.96
N ILE A 30 6.81 -46.52 -35.44
CA ILE A 30 7.55 -45.84 -34.36
C ILE A 30 7.93 -44.42 -34.79
N GLN A 31 8.48 -44.24 -35.98
CA GLN A 31 8.86 -42.92 -36.49
C GLN A 31 7.66 -41.97 -36.64
N GLN A 32 6.50 -42.48 -37.08
CA GLN A 32 5.26 -41.71 -37.16
C GLN A 32 4.75 -41.29 -35.78
N VAL A 33 4.78 -42.20 -34.80
CA VAL A 33 4.32 -41.93 -33.43
C VAL A 33 5.23 -40.92 -32.73
N LEU A 34 6.55 -41.08 -32.87
CA LEU A 34 7.52 -40.14 -32.30
C LEU A 34 7.39 -38.73 -32.92
N SER A 35 7.00 -38.64 -34.19
CA SER A 35 6.80 -37.36 -34.89
C SER A 35 5.42 -36.71 -34.63
N ASN A 36 4.48 -37.42 -33.99
CA ASN A 36 3.16 -36.88 -33.70
C ASN A 36 3.23 -35.80 -32.60
N LYS A 37 2.70 -34.61 -32.88
CA LYS A 37 2.79 -33.45 -31.97
C LYS A 37 1.94 -33.56 -30.69
N LYS A 38 0.97 -34.47 -30.64
CA LYS A 38 -0.01 -34.58 -29.55
C LYS A 38 0.19 -35.80 -28.65
N LEU A 39 1.08 -36.73 -29.01
CA LEU A 39 1.33 -37.97 -28.26
C LEU A 39 2.60 -37.84 -27.43
N PHE A 40 2.51 -38.07 -26.12
CA PHE A 40 3.64 -37.95 -25.19
C PHE A 40 3.77 -39.13 -24.22
N VAL A 41 2.94 -40.16 -24.43
CA VAL A 41 2.87 -41.41 -23.68
C VAL A 41 3.06 -42.52 -24.70
N PHE A 42 3.97 -43.45 -24.45
CA PHE A 42 4.43 -44.41 -25.46
C PHE A 42 4.51 -45.85 -24.95
N ARG A 43 4.41 -46.07 -23.64
CA ARG A 43 4.53 -47.40 -23.03
C ARG A 43 3.61 -48.44 -23.65
N GLU A 44 2.33 -48.12 -23.86
CA GLU A 44 1.40 -49.10 -24.43
C GLU A 44 1.82 -49.60 -25.82
N LEU A 45 2.50 -48.76 -26.60
CA LEU A 45 3.05 -49.15 -27.90
C LEU A 45 4.36 -49.94 -27.74
N LEU A 46 5.20 -49.57 -26.77
CA LEU A 46 6.45 -50.26 -26.46
C LEU A 46 6.20 -51.70 -25.97
N ASP A 47 5.16 -51.89 -25.14
CA ASP A 47 4.75 -53.19 -24.57
C ASP A 47 3.99 -54.08 -25.59
N MET A 48 3.82 -53.64 -26.86
CA MET A 48 3.19 -54.46 -27.89
C MET A 48 4.12 -55.61 -28.32
N PRO A 49 3.65 -56.87 -28.43
CA PRO A 49 4.51 -58.02 -28.73
C PRO A 49 5.35 -57.89 -30.01
N ASN A 50 4.80 -57.27 -31.06
CA ASN A 50 5.52 -57.06 -32.32
C ASN A 50 6.57 -55.94 -32.23
N VAL A 51 6.39 -54.99 -31.30
CA VAL A 51 7.36 -53.92 -31.03
C VAL A 51 8.45 -54.44 -30.11
N GLU A 52 8.11 -55.23 -29.07
CA GLU A 52 9.07 -55.94 -28.24
C GLU A 52 9.97 -56.89 -29.04
N ALA A 53 9.42 -57.58 -30.04
CA ALA A 53 10.19 -58.45 -30.94
C ALA A 53 11.30 -57.72 -31.70
N LEU A 54 11.26 -56.37 -31.79
CA LEU A 54 12.35 -55.60 -32.39
C LEU A 54 13.62 -55.59 -31.54
N LYS A 55 13.50 -55.82 -30.22
CA LYS A 55 14.61 -55.86 -29.27
C LYS A 55 15.69 -56.87 -29.66
N ASP A 56 15.27 -58.01 -30.22
CA ASP A 56 16.14 -59.10 -30.65
C ASP A 56 16.34 -59.14 -32.18
N SER A 57 16.11 -58.01 -32.87
CA SER A 57 16.17 -57.91 -34.33
C SER A 57 17.24 -56.93 -34.82
N GLU A 58 17.45 -56.87 -36.14
CA GLU A 58 18.30 -55.86 -36.81
C GLU A 58 17.81 -54.40 -36.63
N HIS A 59 16.67 -54.18 -35.98
CA HIS A 59 16.09 -52.85 -35.71
C HIS A 59 16.07 -52.47 -34.22
N MET A 60 16.91 -53.11 -33.40
CA MET A 60 17.01 -52.88 -31.95
C MET A 60 17.16 -51.40 -31.59
N GLU A 61 17.92 -50.65 -32.39
CA GLU A 61 18.15 -49.21 -32.24
C GLU A 61 16.84 -48.37 -32.21
N HIS A 62 15.80 -48.78 -32.96
CA HIS A 62 14.51 -48.09 -32.99
C HIS A 62 13.62 -48.45 -31.79
N TYR A 63 13.77 -49.68 -31.27
CA TYR A 63 13.14 -50.09 -30.01
C TYR A 63 13.73 -49.33 -28.82
N GLU A 64 15.07 -49.23 -28.77
CA GLU A 64 15.78 -48.46 -27.74
C GLU A 64 15.45 -46.97 -27.81
N LEU A 65 15.28 -46.42 -29.02
CA LEU A 65 14.83 -45.04 -29.18
C LEU A 65 13.42 -44.82 -28.62
N LEU A 66 12.47 -45.71 -28.92
CA LEU A 66 11.12 -45.66 -28.34
C LEU A 66 11.16 -45.81 -26.81
N ARG A 67 12.05 -46.65 -26.28
CA ARG A 67 12.27 -46.82 -24.83
C ARG A 67 12.76 -45.54 -24.18
N ILE A 68 13.68 -44.81 -24.81
CA ILE A 68 14.16 -43.50 -24.32
C ILE A 68 13.03 -42.46 -24.35
N PHE A 69 12.19 -42.43 -25.40
CA PHE A 69 11.02 -41.56 -25.41
C PHE A 69 9.95 -41.96 -24.38
N SER A 70 9.87 -43.24 -24.02
CA SER A 70 8.95 -43.74 -23.00
C SER A 70 9.44 -43.40 -21.59
N PHE A 71 10.72 -43.64 -21.28
CA PHE A 71 11.23 -43.64 -19.90
C PHE A 71 12.58 -42.92 -19.66
N GLY A 72 13.24 -42.44 -20.71
CA GLY A 72 14.57 -41.80 -20.64
C GLY A 72 14.54 -40.29 -20.87
N THR A 73 15.69 -39.66 -20.72
CA THR A 73 15.88 -38.21 -20.83
C THR A 73 16.61 -37.83 -22.12
N TYR A 74 16.68 -36.53 -22.41
CA TYR A 74 17.51 -36.04 -23.51
C TYR A 74 19.00 -36.41 -23.33
N ASN A 75 19.50 -36.40 -22.10
CA ASN A 75 20.86 -36.85 -21.79
C ASN A 75 21.07 -38.34 -22.09
N ASP A 76 20.08 -39.20 -21.82
CA ASP A 76 20.17 -40.63 -22.13
C ASP A 76 20.29 -40.88 -23.65
N TYR A 77 19.65 -40.05 -24.48
CA TYR A 77 19.85 -40.07 -25.93
C TYR A 77 21.26 -39.59 -26.31
N LEU A 78 21.74 -38.49 -25.73
CA LEU A 78 23.08 -37.96 -26.03
C LEU A 78 24.19 -38.95 -25.66
N ALA A 79 24.04 -39.66 -24.54
CA ALA A 79 24.99 -40.67 -24.07
C ALA A 79 25.12 -41.86 -25.02
N ARG A 80 24.09 -42.12 -25.84
CA ARG A 80 24.01 -43.25 -26.78
C ARG A 80 23.80 -42.80 -28.23
N LYS A 81 24.16 -41.56 -28.55
CA LYS A 81 23.88 -40.93 -29.85
C LYS A 81 24.47 -41.72 -31.02
N ASP A 82 25.64 -42.32 -30.82
CA ASP A 82 26.33 -43.08 -31.86
C ASP A 82 25.72 -44.48 -32.10
N GLU A 83 24.82 -44.94 -31.22
CA GLU A 83 24.13 -46.24 -31.27
C GLU A 83 22.66 -46.13 -31.71
N LEU A 84 22.13 -44.92 -31.87
CA LEU A 84 20.71 -44.65 -32.07
C LEU A 84 20.45 -43.86 -33.37
N PRO A 85 19.24 -43.96 -33.96
CA PRO A 85 18.88 -43.17 -35.13
C PRO A 85 18.88 -41.66 -34.86
N ASP A 86 19.33 -40.87 -35.84
CA ASP A 86 19.32 -39.41 -35.77
C ASP A 86 17.89 -38.85 -35.62
N LEU A 87 17.71 -37.97 -34.64
CA LEU A 87 16.44 -37.30 -34.39
C LEU A 87 16.19 -36.14 -35.34
N THR A 88 14.97 -36.08 -35.87
CA THR A 88 14.47 -34.87 -36.53
C THR A 88 14.36 -33.70 -35.53
N PRO A 89 14.40 -32.43 -35.98
CA PRO A 89 14.24 -31.27 -35.09
C PRO A 89 12.96 -31.32 -34.24
N GLN A 90 11.88 -31.90 -34.78
CA GLN A 90 10.61 -32.06 -34.08
C GLN A 90 10.70 -33.09 -32.96
N GLN A 91 11.33 -34.25 -33.21
CA GLN A 91 11.54 -35.29 -32.21
C GLN A 91 12.52 -34.83 -31.12
N MET A 92 13.56 -34.08 -31.48
CA MET A 92 14.51 -33.52 -30.53
C MET A 92 13.84 -32.56 -29.54
N ASN A 93 13.02 -31.62 -30.04
CA ASN A 93 12.24 -30.73 -29.18
C ASN A 93 11.25 -31.51 -28.31
N LYS A 94 10.66 -32.59 -28.84
CA LYS A 94 9.74 -33.44 -28.09
C LYS A 94 10.42 -34.17 -26.92
N LEU A 95 11.62 -34.72 -27.13
CA LEU A 95 12.37 -35.41 -26.07
C LEU A 95 12.85 -34.43 -24.99
N ARG A 96 13.26 -33.22 -25.38
CA ARG A 96 13.60 -32.14 -24.44
C ARG A 96 12.41 -31.78 -23.53
N LYS A 97 11.20 -31.67 -24.09
CA LYS A 97 9.98 -31.42 -23.30
C LYS A 97 9.65 -32.52 -22.27
N LEU A 98 10.14 -33.74 -22.47
CA LEU A 98 9.87 -34.89 -21.60
C LEU A 98 10.91 -35.08 -20.47
N THR A 99 11.89 -34.16 -20.36
CA THR A 99 12.95 -34.16 -19.34
C THR A 99 12.70 -32.99 -18.38
N ASN A 100 12.61 -33.21 -17.06
CA ASN A 100 12.05 -32.22 -16.11
C ASN A 100 12.78 -32.24 -14.74
N ILE A 101 13.28 -31.09 -14.21
CA ILE A 101 13.94 -30.83 -12.88
C ILE A 101 14.20 -29.27 -12.74
N PRO A 102 14.72 -28.66 -11.65
CA PRO A 102 14.92 -27.19 -11.51
C PRO A 102 15.82 -26.50 -12.58
N TYR A 103 15.69 -25.16 -12.73
CA TYR A 103 16.29 -24.38 -13.86
C TYR A 103 17.79 -24.55 -14.04
N ASP A 104 18.58 -24.53 -12.97
CA ASP A 104 20.04 -24.65 -13.06
C ASP A 104 20.45 -26.04 -13.55
N THR A 105 19.65 -27.07 -13.26
CA THR A 105 19.82 -28.42 -13.79
C THR A 105 19.21 -28.58 -15.19
N LEU A 106 18.12 -27.88 -15.53
CA LEU A 106 17.50 -27.90 -16.87
C LEU A 106 18.41 -27.35 -17.97
N ILE A 107 19.21 -26.33 -17.67
CA ILE A 107 20.17 -25.78 -18.64
C ILE A 107 21.16 -26.86 -19.07
N GLN A 108 21.69 -27.61 -18.09
CA GLN A 108 22.62 -28.71 -18.31
C GLN A 108 21.91 -29.91 -18.97
N ASP A 109 20.75 -30.33 -18.47
CA ASP A 109 20.06 -31.55 -18.89
C ASP A 109 19.33 -31.44 -20.23
N LEU A 110 18.91 -30.24 -20.63
CA LEU A 110 18.30 -29.99 -21.93
C LEU A 110 19.33 -29.60 -23.00
N GLY A 111 20.60 -29.42 -22.61
CA GLY A 111 21.68 -28.99 -23.50
C GLY A 111 21.45 -27.61 -24.11
N VAL A 112 20.84 -26.70 -23.36
CA VAL A 112 20.53 -25.32 -23.79
C VAL A 112 21.50 -24.33 -23.16
N SER A 113 21.77 -23.22 -23.84
CA SER A 113 22.86 -22.31 -23.45
C SER A 113 22.39 -21.13 -22.61
N THR A 114 21.08 -20.86 -22.59
CA THR A 114 20.52 -19.67 -21.97
C THR A 114 19.24 -19.96 -21.18
N VAL A 115 19.00 -19.19 -20.11
CA VAL A 115 17.75 -19.22 -19.34
C VAL A 115 16.54 -18.94 -20.24
N ARG A 116 16.72 -18.10 -21.26
CA ARG A 116 15.66 -17.75 -22.22
C ARG A 116 15.21 -18.95 -23.05
N GLU A 117 16.13 -19.81 -23.47
CA GLU A 117 15.80 -21.05 -24.16
C GLU A 117 15.01 -22.02 -23.25
N VAL A 118 15.35 -22.09 -21.96
CA VAL A 118 14.58 -22.87 -20.97
C VAL A 118 13.17 -22.30 -20.82
N GLU A 119 13.04 -20.98 -20.71
CA GLU A 119 11.74 -20.31 -20.61
C GLU A 119 10.88 -20.51 -21.86
N ASP A 120 11.47 -20.43 -23.07
CA ASP A 120 10.76 -20.68 -24.32
C ASP A 120 10.27 -22.13 -24.41
N ILE A 121 11.09 -23.10 -23.98
CA ILE A 121 10.69 -24.52 -23.89
C ILE A 121 9.55 -24.70 -22.87
N LEU A 122 9.63 -24.06 -21.69
CA LEU A 122 8.59 -24.15 -20.67
C LEU A 122 7.27 -23.52 -21.14
N ILE A 123 7.34 -22.38 -21.81
CA ILE A 123 6.17 -21.71 -22.40
C ILE A 123 5.51 -22.61 -23.44
N ASP A 124 6.29 -23.19 -24.35
CA ASP A 124 5.78 -24.13 -25.37
C ASP A 124 5.22 -25.42 -24.72
N THR A 125 5.81 -25.86 -23.61
CA THR A 125 5.33 -27.01 -22.82
C THR A 125 3.98 -26.71 -22.16
N ILE A 126 3.79 -25.48 -21.64
CA ILE A 126 2.49 -24.99 -21.11
C ILE A 126 1.45 -24.92 -22.22
N TYR A 127 1.78 -24.35 -23.38
CA TYR A 127 0.85 -24.28 -24.52
C TYR A 127 0.49 -25.67 -25.07
N SER A 128 1.40 -26.64 -24.96
CA SER A 128 1.11 -28.04 -25.32
C SER A 128 0.29 -28.81 -24.28
N GLY A 129 -0.01 -28.20 -23.13
CA GLY A 129 -0.85 -28.80 -22.08
C GLY A 129 -0.13 -29.81 -21.18
N LEU A 130 1.19 -29.97 -21.33
CA LEU A 130 2.00 -30.95 -20.58
C LEU A 130 2.23 -30.52 -19.12
N VAL A 131 2.31 -29.22 -18.87
CA VAL A 131 2.45 -28.66 -17.51
C VAL A 131 1.60 -27.41 -17.38
N GLN A 132 1.08 -27.16 -16.17
CA GLN A 132 0.51 -25.87 -15.77
C GLN A 132 1.28 -25.39 -14.54
N GLY A 133 1.63 -24.12 -14.55
CA GLY A 133 2.42 -23.55 -13.47
C GLY A 133 2.74 -22.10 -13.74
N LYS A 134 3.49 -21.48 -12.84
CA LYS A 134 3.90 -20.09 -12.94
C LYS A 134 5.42 -20.00 -13.02
N LEU A 135 5.93 -19.31 -14.04
CA LEU A 135 7.33 -18.93 -14.08
C LEU A 135 7.59 -17.88 -12.99
N ASP A 136 8.51 -18.18 -12.08
CA ASP A 136 9.08 -17.21 -11.16
C ASP A 136 10.51 -16.87 -11.62
N GLN A 137 10.59 -15.80 -12.41
CA GLN A 137 11.86 -15.30 -12.96
C GLN A 137 12.80 -14.76 -11.87
N LYS A 138 12.27 -14.36 -10.71
CA LYS A 138 13.08 -13.82 -9.61
C LYS A 138 13.80 -14.95 -8.86
N SER A 139 13.10 -16.05 -8.64
CA SER A 139 13.63 -17.24 -7.97
C SER A 139 14.25 -18.24 -8.95
N ARG A 140 14.25 -17.93 -10.26
CA ARG A 140 14.68 -18.81 -11.35
C ARG A 140 14.09 -20.21 -11.24
N CYS A 141 12.78 -20.29 -11.01
CA CYS A 141 12.10 -21.58 -10.89
C CYS A 141 10.73 -21.54 -11.56
N PHE A 142 10.24 -22.72 -11.93
CA PHE A 142 8.88 -22.87 -12.45
C PHE A 142 8.07 -23.62 -11.39
N VAL A 143 7.07 -22.93 -10.85
CA VAL A 143 6.20 -23.49 -9.83
C VAL A 143 5.12 -24.30 -10.54
N VAL A 144 5.30 -25.61 -10.56
CA VAL A 144 4.37 -26.56 -11.18
C VAL A 144 3.12 -26.69 -10.31
N LYS A 145 1.97 -26.34 -10.89
CA LYS A 145 0.63 -26.54 -10.30
C LYS A 145 0.03 -27.88 -10.74
N TYR A 146 0.35 -28.29 -11.96
CA TYR A 146 -0.10 -29.55 -12.56
C TYR A 146 0.93 -29.98 -13.61
N ALA A 147 1.16 -31.28 -13.74
CA ALA A 147 1.95 -31.86 -14.81
C ALA A 147 1.27 -33.14 -15.27
N VAL A 148 1.25 -33.37 -16.59
CA VAL A 148 0.83 -34.63 -17.16
C VAL A 148 1.87 -35.68 -16.76
N GLY A 149 1.41 -36.76 -16.12
CA GLY A 149 2.27 -37.88 -15.78
C GLY A 149 2.83 -38.53 -17.04
N ARG A 150 4.12 -38.86 -17.01
CA ARG A 150 4.75 -39.73 -18.02
C ARG A 150 4.46 -41.20 -17.68
N ASP A 151 4.96 -42.11 -18.50
CA ASP A 151 5.02 -43.54 -18.21
C ASP A 151 5.90 -43.83 -16.98
N THR A 152 5.32 -44.43 -15.93
CA THR A 152 6.03 -44.82 -14.68
C THR A 152 6.60 -46.24 -14.78
N ARG A 153 7.88 -46.45 -14.49
CA ARG A 153 8.43 -47.82 -14.41
C ARG A 153 7.94 -48.53 -13.16
N HIS A 154 7.84 -49.86 -13.21
CA HIS A 154 7.41 -50.63 -12.04
C HIS A 154 8.39 -50.49 -10.85
N GLU A 155 9.69 -50.36 -11.15
CA GLU A 155 10.77 -50.12 -10.18
C GLU A 155 10.72 -48.75 -9.49
N ASP A 156 10.14 -47.73 -10.14
CA ASP A 156 10.06 -46.37 -9.59
C ASP A 156 8.86 -46.19 -8.63
N ILE A 157 7.92 -47.14 -8.61
CA ILE A 157 6.71 -47.08 -7.78
C ILE A 157 7.08 -47.10 -6.30
N ASP A 158 8.07 -47.91 -5.90
CA ASP A 158 8.48 -48.01 -4.50
C ASP A 158 9.15 -46.72 -4.01
N ASP A 159 9.98 -46.06 -4.83
CA ASP A 159 10.57 -44.75 -4.51
C ASP A 159 9.49 -43.65 -4.43
N MET A 160 8.50 -43.68 -5.33
CA MET A 160 7.37 -42.75 -5.26
C MET A 160 6.53 -42.97 -3.99
N ILE A 161 6.25 -44.22 -3.62
CA ILE A 161 5.56 -44.57 -2.38
C ILE A 161 6.38 -44.09 -1.18
N GLN A 162 7.70 -44.28 -1.19
CA GLN A 162 8.58 -43.83 -0.11
C GLN A 162 8.57 -42.30 0.05
N LYS A 163 8.68 -41.55 -1.06
CA LYS A 163 8.62 -40.08 -1.06
C LYS A 163 7.28 -39.55 -0.58
N LEU A 164 6.18 -40.14 -1.04
CA LEU A 164 4.83 -39.77 -0.57
C LEU A 164 4.63 -40.14 0.90
N SER A 165 5.20 -41.26 1.36
CA SER A 165 5.16 -41.68 2.76
C SER A 165 5.95 -40.71 3.65
N ASN A 166 7.12 -40.25 3.20
CA ASN A 166 7.92 -39.24 3.90
C ASN A 166 7.17 -37.91 3.98
N TRP A 167 6.55 -37.48 2.88
CA TRP A 167 5.74 -36.25 2.86
C TRP A 167 4.52 -36.33 3.79
N LYS A 168 3.84 -37.48 3.81
CA LYS A 168 2.75 -37.77 4.75
C LYS A 168 3.23 -37.70 6.20
N ALA A 169 4.38 -38.29 6.52
CA ALA A 169 4.96 -38.26 7.86
C ALA A 169 5.29 -36.83 8.32
N GLN A 170 5.92 -36.03 7.45
CA GLN A 170 6.22 -34.63 7.75
C GLN A 170 4.96 -33.79 7.96
N SER A 171 3.92 -34.03 7.15
CA SER A 171 2.64 -33.34 7.29
C SER A 171 1.93 -33.73 8.59
N ALA A 172 2.02 -35.00 9.01
CA ALA A 172 1.50 -35.46 10.29
C ALA A 172 2.23 -34.79 11.48
N GLU A 173 3.55 -34.65 11.43
CA GLU A 173 4.35 -33.97 12.45
C GLU A 173 3.97 -32.48 12.58
N ILE A 174 3.70 -31.81 11.46
CA ILE A 174 3.23 -30.41 11.45
C ILE A 174 1.84 -30.31 12.09
N CYS A 175 0.91 -31.21 11.74
CA CYS A 175 -0.41 -31.25 12.36
C CYS A 175 -0.33 -31.51 13.87
N GLU A 176 0.58 -32.38 14.32
CA GLU A 176 0.80 -32.65 15.74
C GLU A 176 1.33 -31.42 16.49
N LYS A 177 2.26 -30.67 15.88
CA LYS A 177 2.74 -29.40 16.43
C LYS A 177 1.62 -28.36 16.55
N ILE A 178 0.76 -28.26 15.54
CA ILE A 178 -0.39 -27.36 15.57
C ILE A 178 -1.36 -27.77 16.67
N ASN A 179 -1.69 -29.06 16.79
CA ASN A 179 -2.56 -29.56 17.85
C ASN A 179 -1.97 -29.35 19.26
N THR A 180 -0.64 -29.44 19.40
CA THR A 180 0.06 -29.14 20.67
C THR A 180 -0.08 -27.66 21.04
N ILE A 181 0.03 -26.76 20.06
CA ILE A 181 -0.19 -25.32 20.27
C ILE A 181 -1.65 -25.06 20.65
N LEU A 182 -2.59 -25.75 20.00
CA LEU A 182 -4.02 -25.61 20.26
C LEU A 182 -4.38 -26.05 21.69
N THR A 183 -3.89 -27.22 22.12
CA THR A 183 -4.10 -27.74 23.47
C THR A 183 -3.44 -26.88 24.55
N LEU A 184 -2.29 -26.26 24.27
CA LEU A 184 -1.69 -25.28 25.18
C LEU A 184 -2.53 -24.01 25.30
N ALA A 185 -3.13 -23.54 24.21
CA ALA A 185 -4.02 -22.38 24.22
C ALA A 185 -5.33 -22.69 24.95
N GLU A 186 -5.95 -23.85 24.71
CA GLU A 186 -7.16 -24.30 25.42
C GLU A 186 -6.91 -24.45 26.92
N LYS A 187 -5.73 -24.98 27.31
CA LYS A 187 -5.36 -25.08 28.72
C LYS A 187 -5.15 -23.71 29.37
N GLN A 188 -4.59 -22.74 28.65
CA GLN A 188 -4.48 -21.36 29.13
C GLN A 188 -5.85 -20.73 29.33
N GLU A 189 -6.78 -20.95 28.40
CA GLU A 189 -8.16 -20.48 28.50
C GLU A 189 -8.89 -21.11 29.70
N GLU A 190 -8.70 -22.40 29.96
CA GLU A 190 -9.30 -23.09 31.12
C GLU A 190 -8.69 -22.64 32.46
N GLU A 191 -7.37 -22.40 32.51
CA GLU A 191 -6.68 -21.82 33.67
C GLU A 191 -7.15 -20.38 33.95
N GLU A 192 -7.37 -19.59 32.91
CA GLU A 192 -7.93 -18.23 33.00
C GLU A 192 -9.40 -18.27 33.47
N TRP A 193 -10.23 -19.14 32.89
CA TRP A 193 -11.62 -19.33 33.31
C TRP A 193 -11.71 -19.74 34.79
N THR A 194 -10.89 -20.70 35.23
CA THR A 194 -10.84 -21.13 36.63
C THR A 194 -10.36 -20.01 37.56
N ARG A 195 -9.45 -19.16 37.08
CA ARG A 195 -8.96 -17.99 37.83
C ARG A 195 -10.03 -16.90 37.94
N GLU A 196 -10.81 -16.68 36.87
CA GLU A 196 -11.94 -15.76 36.87
C GLU A 196 -13.11 -16.26 37.74
N GLU A 197 -13.40 -17.56 37.74
CA GLU A 197 -14.39 -18.21 38.60
C GLU A 197 -14.02 -18.05 40.08
N ASN A 198 -12.75 -18.26 40.42
CA ASN A 198 -12.21 -18.05 41.78
C ASN A 198 -12.27 -16.58 42.20
N ILE A 199 -11.98 -15.64 41.28
CA ILE A 199 -12.10 -14.20 41.53
C ILE A 199 -13.58 -13.82 41.73
N ARG A 200 -14.50 -14.34 40.90
CA ARG A 200 -15.97 -14.14 41.05
C ARG A 200 -16.47 -14.65 42.39
N SER A 201 -16.06 -15.84 42.83
CA SER A 201 -16.41 -16.41 44.13
C SER A 201 -15.89 -15.54 45.29
N MET A 202 -14.65 -15.05 45.20
CA MET A 202 -14.09 -14.11 46.19
C MET A 202 -14.81 -12.74 46.20
N MET A 203 -15.27 -12.26 45.04
CA MET A 203 -16.04 -11.01 44.93
C MET A 203 -17.46 -11.15 45.49
N ALA A 204 -18.12 -12.29 45.27
CA ALA A 204 -19.44 -12.59 45.83
C ALA A 204 -19.40 -12.67 47.37
N ALA A 205 -18.33 -13.26 47.93
CA ALA A 205 -18.10 -13.29 49.37
C ALA A 205 -17.83 -11.88 49.97
N ARG A 206 -17.22 -10.98 49.19
CA ARG A 206 -16.96 -9.58 49.59
C ARG A 206 -18.17 -8.65 49.42
N ALA A 207 -19.13 -8.99 48.57
CA ALA A 207 -20.33 -8.20 48.32
C ALA A 207 -21.31 -8.17 49.52
N GLY A 208 -21.25 -9.16 50.42
CA GLY A 208 -22.12 -9.23 51.60
C GLY A 208 -21.79 -8.22 52.71
N GLU A 209 -20.58 -7.64 52.74
CA GLU A 209 -20.11 -6.94 53.95
C GLU A 209 -20.06 -5.40 53.88
N ARG A 210 -20.14 -4.73 52.72
CA ARG A 210 -19.97 -3.27 52.71
C ARG A 210 -20.86 -2.55 51.70
N GLY A 211 -22.02 -2.12 52.18
CA GLY A 211 -22.59 -0.86 51.72
C GLY A 211 -21.58 0.28 51.98
N LYS A 212 -21.49 1.20 51.01
CA LYS A 212 -20.61 2.39 50.89
C LYS A 212 -19.42 2.20 49.94
N GLY A 213 -19.54 2.82 48.75
CA GLY A 213 -18.42 3.22 47.89
C GLY A 213 -18.31 2.46 46.56
N PHE A 214 -18.76 3.11 45.47
CA PHE A 214 -18.34 2.99 44.06
C PHE A 214 -17.94 1.62 43.43
N ALA A 215 -18.60 1.34 42.30
CA ALA A 215 -18.15 0.60 41.09
C ALA A 215 -18.17 -0.94 41.03
N SER A 216 -18.72 -1.49 39.93
CA SER A 216 -18.08 -2.56 39.14
C SER A 216 -18.79 -2.78 37.78
N GLY A 217 -18.05 -2.50 36.71
CA GLY A 217 -18.46 -2.64 35.30
C GLY A 217 -17.51 -1.89 34.36
N ALA A 218 -17.15 -0.65 34.72
CA ALA A 218 -16.27 0.23 33.94
C ALA A 218 -15.04 0.76 34.73
N ALA A 219 -14.64 0.09 35.80
CA ALA A 219 -13.54 0.56 36.67
C ALA A 219 -12.18 0.04 36.22
N SER A 220 -11.58 0.72 35.24
CA SER A 220 -10.13 0.93 35.16
C SER A 220 -9.79 2.08 34.20
N LEU A 221 -10.54 3.18 34.29
CA LEU A 221 -10.14 4.47 33.73
C LEU A 221 -9.29 5.17 34.81
N ARG A 222 -8.00 5.37 34.55
CA ARG A 222 -7.13 6.18 35.43
C ARG A 222 -7.30 7.66 35.07
N SER A 223 -7.33 8.52 36.09
CA SER A 223 -7.14 9.96 35.93
C SER A 223 -5.65 10.25 35.84
N GLY A 224 -5.19 10.84 34.73
CA GLY A 224 -3.83 11.34 34.60
C GLY A 224 -3.69 12.65 35.38
N GLU A 225 -3.05 12.62 36.55
CA GLU A 225 -2.56 13.82 37.22
C GLU A 225 -1.08 14.05 36.86
N ASP A 226 -0.74 15.34 36.71
CA ASP A 226 0.55 15.96 36.39
C ASP A 226 1.00 16.03 34.92
N PHE A 227 0.70 17.16 34.25
CA PHE A 227 1.67 17.94 33.45
C PHE A 227 1.17 19.38 33.23
N ALA A 228 1.27 20.21 34.28
CA ALA A 228 1.21 21.66 34.18
C ALA A 228 2.56 22.20 33.66
N MET A 229 2.88 22.01 32.37
CA MET A 229 4.06 22.65 31.75
C MET A 229 3.94 23.04 30.27
N TYR A 230 2.71 23.22 29.75
CA TYR A 230 2.48 23.80 28.42
C TYR A 230 1.46 24.95 28.40
N ALA A 231 1.40 25.71 29.48
CA ALA A 231 0.66 26.96 29.54
C ALA A 231 1.64 28.12 29.75
N GLU A 232 2.32 28.54 28.68
CA GLU A 232 2.85 29.91 28.59
C GLU A 232 3.18 30.29 27.13
N ALA A 233 2.14 30.68 26.41
CA ALA A 233 2.21 31.66 25.35
C ALA A 233 0.89 32.45 25.38
N GLY A 234 0.89 33.64 25.97
CA GLY A 234 -0.24 34.58 25.89
C GLY A 234 -0.18 35.45 24.63
N PRO A 235 -1.13 36.39 24.44
CA PRO A 235 -2.58 36.21 24.39
C PRO A 235 -3.15 36.54 22.98
N ASP A 236 -4.43 36.17 22.79
CA ASP A 236 -5.38 36.51 21.70
C ASP A 236 -5.45 35.57 20.47
N GLU A 237 -6.08 34.39 20.63
CA GLU A 237 -7.52 34.16 20.31
C GLU A 237 -7.85 32.65 20.42
N GLY A 238 -8.67 32.28 21.42
CA GLY A 238 -9.27 30.95 21.56
C GLY A 238 -9.15 30.33 22.95
N ARG A 239 -9.91 30.81 23.94
CA ARG A 239 -10.04 30.13 25.25
C ARG A 239 -10.80 28.81 25.05
N MET A 240 -10.09 27.69 24.96
CA MET A 240 -10.69 26.36 25.09
C MET A 240 -11.02 26.10 26.57
N PHE A 241 -12.19 25.52 26.83
CA PHE A 241 -12.60 25.04 28.14
C PHE A 241 -11.87 23.73 28.49
N GLN A 242 -11.75 23.44 29.78
CA GLN A 242 -11.11 22.21 30.28
C GLN A 242 -11.82 20.96 29.75
N VAL A 243 -11.02 19.97 29.30
CA VAL A 243 -11.52 18.66 28.87
C VAL A 243 -10.85 17.58 29.70
N ASP A 244 -11.65 16.78 30.40
CA ASP A 244 -11.14 15.63 31.14
C ASP A 244 -10.94 14.44 30.20
N VAL A 245 -9.85 13.69 30.37
CA VAL A 245 -9.47 12.58 29.48
C VAL A 245 -9.47 11.28 30.26
N PHE A 246 -10.13 10.25 29.72
CA PHE A 246 -10.21 8.92 30.28
C PHE A 246 -9.70 7.87 29.28
N TYR A 247 -8.96 6.87 29.75
CA TYR A 247 -8.40 5.77 28.94
C TYR A 247 -8.93 4.41 29.36
N THR A 248 -9.20 3.52 28.41
CA THR A 248 -9.57 2.14 28.76
C THR A 248 -8.45 1.42 29.51
N ALA A 249 -8.84 0.48 30.35
CA ALA A 249 -7.94 -0.36 31.14
C ALA A 249 -6.94 -1.17 30.31
N LYS A 250 -7.46 -1.71 29.21
CA LYS A 250 -6.82 -2.68 28.33
C LYS A 250 -7.24 -2.36 26.90
N THR A 251 -6.40 -2.74 25.95
CA THR A 251 -6.72 -2.65 24.52
C THR A 251 -7.99 -3.43 24.22
N GLN A 252 -8.91 -2.79 23.51
CA GLN A 252 -10.17 -3.41 23.14
C GLN A 252 -10.00 -4.16 21.81
N PRO A 253 -10.40 -5.44 21.71
CA PRO A 253 -10.26 -6.23 20.49
C PRO A 253 -11.19 -5.74 19.37
N ASP A 254 -12.38 -5.25 19.73
CA ASP A 254 -13.34 -4.64 18.81
C ASP A 254 -13.61 -3.18 19.22
N TYR A 255 -13.09 -2.24 18.42
CA TYR A 255 -13.25 -0.82 18.69
C TYR A 255 -14.65 -0.29 18.34
N LEU A 256 -15.41 -0.97 17.46
CA LEU A 256 -16.79 -0.58 17.12
C LEU A 256 -17.73 -0.94 18.25
N ASP A 257 -17.61 -2.15 18.80
CA ASP A 257 -18.38 -2.58 19.97
C ASP A 257 -18.06 -1.70 21.20
N SER A 258 -16.78 -1.41 21.41
CA SER A 258 -16.35 -0.50 22.48
C SER A 258 -16.89 0.92 22.32
N ALA A 259 -16.95 1.43 21.07
CA ALA A 259 -17.53 2.73 20.78
C ALA A 259 -19.05 2.74 21.00
N LEU A 260 -19.75 1.68 20.62
CA LEU A 260 -21.18 1.49 20.91
C LEU A 260 -21.45 1.56 22.42
N ILE A 261 -20.72 0.76 23.20
CA ILE A 261 -20.87 0.70 24.67
C ILE A 261 -20.58 2.07 25.28
N ALA A 262 -19.50 2.74 24.89
CA ALA A 262 -19.15 4.06 25.41
C ALA A 262 -20.24 5.10 25.09
N VAL A 263 -20.76 5.12 23.86
CA VAL A 263 -21.85 6.04 23.47
C VAL A 263 -23.10 5.80 24.30
N LEU A 264 -23.52 4.54 24.46
CA LEU A 264 -24.70 4.18 25.22
C LEU A 264 -24.54 4.49 26.71
N GLN A 265 -23.36 4.23 27.28
CA GLN A 265 -23.05 4.57 28.67
C GLN A 265 -23.12 6.08 28.90
N ILE A 266 -22.43 6.88 28.07
CA ILE A 266 -22.48 8.34 28.15
C ILE A 266 -23.93 8.85 28.00
N HIS A 267 -24.71 8.23 27.13
CA HIS A 267 -26.10 8.61 26.89
C HIS A 267 -27.02 8.32 28.10
N LEU A 268 -26.84 7.17 28.77
CA LEU A 268 -27.67 6.73 29.88
C LEU A 268 -27.29 7.36 31.23
N GLU A 269 -25.99 7.56 31.47
CA GLU A 269 -25.49 8.12 32.72
C GLU A 269 -25.68 9.64 32.80
N GLU A 270 -25.48 10.34 31.69
CA GLU A 270 -25.63 11.78 31.65
C GLU A 270 -27.08 12.18 31.38
N LYS A 271 -27.82 12.40 32.47
CA LYS A 271 -29.25 12.72 32.42
C LYS A 271 -29.57 14.11 31.87
N THR A 272 -28.59 15.00 31.75
CA THR A 272 -28.81 16.29 31.09
C THR A 272 -28.73 16.11 29.57
N SER A 273 -29.64 16.71 28.80
CA SER A 273 -29.54 16.73 27.33
C SER A 273 -28.46 17.68 26.82
N ASN A 274 -27.63 18.24 27.71
CA ASN A 274 -26.62 19.24 27.39
C ASN A 274 -25.32 18.57 26.96
N GLY A 275 -25.17 18.39 25.65
CA GLY A 275 -23.92 17.97 25.02
C GLY A 275 -24.13 16.84 24.03
N SER A 276 -23.70 17.08 22.80
CA SER A 276 -23.60 16.08 21.74
C SER A 276 -22.37 15.20 21.96
N ILE A 277 -22.48 13.95 21.53
CA ILE A 277 -21.36 13.00 21.51
C ILE A 277 -20.76 13.03 20.10
N LEU A 278 -19.43 13.14 19.99
CA LEU A 278 -18.69 13.02 18.75
C LEU A 278 -17.81 11.77 18.80
N VAL A 279 -18.04 10.83 17.89
CA VAL A 279 -17.33 9.56 17.80
C VAL A 279 -16.41 9.59 16.57
N PHE A 280 -15.12 9.31 16.77
CA PHE A 280 -14.16 9.20 15.67
C PHE A 280 -14.03 7.75 15.18
N LEU A 281 -14.38 7.52 13.92
CA LEU A 281 -14.35 6.23 13.23
C LEU A 281 -13.46 6.30 11.97
N THR A 282 -13.11 5.13 11.41
CA THR A 282 -12.08 5.07 10.36
C THR A 282 -12.63 5.36 8.95
N GLY A 283 -13.88 5.02 8.67
CA GLY A 283 -14.45 5.16 7.32
C GLY A 283 -15.96 5.01 7.26
N GLN A 284 -16.49 4.99 6.04
CA GLN A 284 -17.93 4.91 5.77
C GLN A 284 -18.57 3.63 6.31
N GLU A 285 -17.95 2.46 6.08
CA GLU A 285 -18.46 1.15 6.49
C GLU A 285 -18.63 1.04 8.02
N ASP A 286 -17.61 1.47 8.77
CA ASP A 286 -17.65 1.57 10.24
C ASP A 286 -18.78 2.49 10.72
N ILE A 287 -18.96 3.64 10.06
CA ILE A 287 -19.98 4.63 10.42
C ILE A 287 -21.38 4.06 10.20
N GLU A 288 -21.64 3.47 9.04
CA GLU A 288 -22.94 2.87 8.69
C GLU A 288 -23.28 1.69 9.62
N THR A 289 -22.28 0.90 9.98
CA THR A 289 -22.43 -0.22 10.93
C THR A 289 -22.81 0.28 12.32
N LEU A 290 -22.06 1.24 12.88
CA LEU A 290 -22.35 1.77 14.21
C LEU A 290 -23.65 2.58 14.24
N GLU A 291 -24.00 3.27 13.15
CA GLU A 291 -25.29 3.95 12.99
C GLU A 291 -26.45 2.97 13.13
N THR A 292 -26.41 1.87 12.38
CA THR A 292 -27.44 0.82 12.43
C THR A 292 -27.58 0.25 13.83
N LEU A 293 -26.47 -0.08 14.49
CA LEU A 293 -26.48 -0.61 15.86
C LEU A 293 -27.08 0.40 16.86
N LEU A 294 -26.66 1.66 16.80
CA LEU A 294 -27.19 2.70 17.68
C LEU A 294 -28.69 2.94 17.46
N GLU A 295 -29.16 2.89 16.22
CA GLU A 295 -30.59 3.00 15.92
C GLU A 295 -31.42 1.80 16.41
N GLU A 296 -30.86 0.59 16.34
CA GLU A 296 -31.49 -0.61 16.89
C GLU A 296 -31.60 -0.54 18.41
N TYR A 297 -30.50 -0.19 19.10
CA TYR A 297 -30.50 0.00 20.54
C TYR A 297 -31.37 1.18 20.98
N ALA A 298 -31.46 2.24 20.18
CA ALA A 298 -32.34 3.38 20.48
C ALA A 298 -33.82 2.97 20.62
N ARG A 299 -34.25 1.88 19.95
CA ARG A 299 -35.63 1.35 20.05
C ARG A 299 -35.87 0.58 21.35
N SER A 300 -34.84 0.06 21.99
CA SER A 300 -34.91 -0.71 23.23
C SER A 300 -34.55 0.11 24.48
N LEU A 301 -34.26 1.40 24.32
CA LEU A 301 -33.98 2.30 25.43
C LEU A 301 -35.18 2.44 26.38
N PRO A 302 -34.94 2.59 27.70
CA PRO A 302 -35.99 2.87 28.69
C PRO A 302 -36.83 4.09 28.32
N ALA A 303 -38.12 4.07 28.68
CA ALA A 303 -39.06 5.14 28.35
C ALA A 303 -38.72 6.51 28.99
N ASP A 304 -37.91 6.51 30.04
CA ASP A 304 -37.42 7.69 30.76
C ASP A 304 -36.06 8.20 30.25
N ALA A 305 -35.41 7.50 29.32
CA ALA A 305 -34.16 7.93 28.70
C ALA A 305 -34.38 9.03 27.64
N LEU A 306 -33.34 9.80 27.37
CA LEU A 306 -33.34 10.75 26.25
C LEU A 306 -33.47 9.99 24.93
N LYS A 307 -34.04 10.62 23.89
CA LYS A 307 -34.01 10.01 22.55
C LYS A 307 -32.63 10.18 21.92
N LEU A 308 -32.21 9.24 21.09
CA LEU A 308 -30.98 9.34 20.30
C LEU A 308 -31.27 9.90 18.90
N MET A 309 -30.43 10.83 18.45
CA MET A 309 -30.36 11.28 17.06
C MET A 309 -28.94 11.01 16.55
N VAL A 310 -28.81 10.00 15.70
CA VAL A 310 -27.52 9.63 15.10
C VAL A 310 -27.31 10.45 13.82
N CYS A 311 -26.10 10.98 13.62
CA CYS A 311 -25.75 11.86 12.51
C CYS A 311 -24.38 11.46 11.93
N PRO A 312 -24.35 10.70 10.82
CA PRO A 312 -23.10 10.32 10.17
C PRO A 312 -22.49 11.51 9.39
N ILE A 313 -21.16 11.57 9.33
CA ILE A 313 -20.43 12.52 8.47
C ILE A 313 -19.09 11.96 7.97
N PHE A 314 -18.98 11.85 6.65
CA PHE A 314 -17.75 11.41 5.96
C PHE A 314 -17.65 12.03 4.55
N ALA A 315 -16.44 12.03 3.98
CA ALA A 315 -16.10 12.81 2.79
C ALA A 315 -16.98 12.54 1.55
N ALA A 316 -17.44 11.31 1.34
CA ALA A 316 -18.23 10.91 0.17
C ALA A 316 -19.73 11.31 0.26
N MET A 317 -20.20 11.78 1.41
CA MET A 317 -21.61 12.07 1.65
C MET A 317 -22.10 13.32 0.89
N PRO A 318 -23.33 13.35 0.36
CA PRO A 318 -23.91 14.56 -0.24
C PRO A 318 -23.94 15.75 0.71
N ARG A 319 -23.68 16.96 0.18
CA ARG A 319 -23.58 18.19 1.01
C ARG A 319 -24.82 18.45 1.85
N GLU A 320 -26.01 18.23 1.31
CA GLU A 320 -27.28 18.41 2.04
C GLU A 320 -27.37 17.51 3.28
N GLN A 321 -26.87 16.28 3.20
CA GLN A 321 -26.83 15.36 4.33
C GLN A 321 -25.73 15.75 5.33
N GLN A 322 -24.56 16.20 4.85
CA GLN A 322 -23.52 16.73 5.73
C GLN A 322 -24.01 17.94 6.54
N MET A 323 -24.90 18.78 5.98
CA MET A 323 -25.43 19.95 6.69
C MET A 323 -26.27 19.60 7.92
N LYS A 324 -26.88 18.40 7.97
CA LYS A 324 -27.70 17.95 9.11
C LYS A 324 -26.92 17.89 10.42
N VAL A 325 -25.61 17.62 10.37
CA VAL A 325 -24.77 17.53 11.59
C VAL A 325 -24.70 18.86 12.35
N PHE A 326 -24.87 19.98 11.66
CA PHE A 326 -24.80 21.33 12.22
C PHE A 326 -26.14 21.80 12.81
N GLU A 327 -27.23 21.07 12.54
CA GLU A 327 -28.52 21.39 13.13
C GLU A 327 -28.52 21.07 14.64
N PRO A 328 -29.12 21.94 15.47
CA PRO A 328 -29.22 21.69 16.90
C PRO A 328 -30.19 20.53 17.17
N ALA A 329 -29.88 19.73 18.19
CA ALA A 329 -30.76 18.65 18.63
C ALA A 329 -32.03 19.24 19.28
N PRO A 330 -33.23 18.66 19.05
CA PRO A 330 -34.42 19.04 19.79
C PRO A 330 -34.28 18.78 21.31
N ALA A 331 -35.09 19.47 22.12
CA ALA A 331 -35.13 19.23 23.56
C ALA A 331 -35.48 17.77 23.88
N GLY A 332 -34.79 17.17 24.85
CA GLY A 332 -34.97 15.77 25.20
C GLY A 332 -34.30 14.76 24.24
N VAL A 333 -33.49 15.24 23.29
CA VAL A 333 -32.77 14.41 22.32
C VAL A 333 -31.26 14.61 22.49
N ARG A 334 -30.50 13.52 22.56
CA ARG A 334 -29.04 13.55 22.49
C ARG A 334 -28.58 13.29 21.06
N LYS A 335 -27.82 14.22 20.51
CA LYS A 335 -27.18 14.06 19.20
C LYS A 335 -25.88 13.28 19.33
N VAL A 336 -25.73 12.25 18.51
CA VAL A 336 -24.52 11.42 18.39
C VAL A 336 -24.00 11.57 16.97
N ILE A 337 -22.81 12.12 16.84
CA ILE A 337 -22.17 12.39 15.56
C ILE A 337 -21.13 11.31 15.31
N LEU A 338 -21.27 10.58 14.21
CA LEU A 338 -20.33 9.54 13.79
C LEU A 338 -19.47 10.09 12.66
N ALA A 339 -18.19 10.34 12.93
CA ALA A 339 -17.34 11.10 12.02
C ALA A 339 -16.01 10.40 11.70
N THR A 340 -15.55 10.59 10.47
CA THR A 340 -14.13 10.39 10.13
C THR A 340 -13.26 11.56 10.61
N ASN A 341 -11.97 11.57 10.26
CA ASN A 341 -11.07 12.70 10.53
C ASN A 341 -11.52 14.05 9.93
N ILE A 342 -12.59 14.09 9.12
CA ILE A 342 -13.23 15.34 8.69
C ILE A 342 -13.61 16.25 9.88
N ALA A 343 -13.98 15.65 11.03
CA ALA A 343 -14.32 16.37 12.26
C ALA A 343 -13.11 16.83 13.08
N GLU A 344 -11.89 16.42 12.71
CA GLU A 344 -10.67 16.65 13.49
C GLU A 344 -10.12 18.08 13.34
N THR A 345 -10.17 18.64 12.14
CA THR A 345 -9.67 20.00 11.81
C THR A 345 -10.67 20.82 11.00
N SER A 346 -11.31 20.20 10.00
CA SER A 346 -11.98 20.90 8.91
C SER A 346 -13.36 21.48 9.20
N ILE A 347 -14.05 21.05 10.27
CA ILE A 347 -15.42 21.51 10.60
C ILE A 347 -15.57 21.81 12.09
N THR A 348 -16.37 22.82 12.43
CA THR A 348 -16.78 23.12 13.82
C THR A 348 -18.22 22.69 13.98
N ILE A 349 -18.46 21.65 14.78
CA ILE A 349 -19.81 21.18 15.10
C ILE A 349 -20.17 21.71 16.48
N ASN A 350 -21.22 22.52 16.55
CA ASN A 350 -21.63 23.18 17.78
C ASN A 350 -22.26 22.18 18.76
N GLY A 351 -22.12 22.45 20.06
CA GLY A 351 -22.70 21.67 21.14
C GLY A 351 -22.03 20.33 21.42
N VAL A 352 -20.84 20.04 20.89
CA VAL A 352 -20.07 18.82 21.24
C VAL A 352 -19.47 18.99 22.63
N ARG A 353 -19.76 18.04 23.53
CA ARG A 353 -19.25 18.01 24.91
C ARG A 353 -18.55 16.70 25.25
N TYR A 354 -18.89 15.62 24.55
CA TYR A 354 -18.30 14.30 24.76
C TYR A 354 -17.62 13.86 23.47
N VAL A 355 -16.37 13.42 23.56
CA VAL A 355 -15.62 12.83 22.46
C VAL A 355 -15.35 11.37 22.79
N VAL A 356 -15.63 10.47 21.85
CA VAL A 356 -15.23 9.06 21.90
C VAL A 356 -14.16 8.86 20.81
N ASP A 357 -12.93 8.63 21.23
CA ASP A 357 -11.78 8.46 20.35
C ASP A 357 -11.36 6.99 20.31
N THR A 358 -11.57 6.35 19.16
CA THR A 358 -11.13 4.97 18.91
C THR A 358 -9.61 4.84 18.79
N GLY A 359 -8.89 5.95 18.63
CA GLY A 359 -7.44 5.94 18.43
C GLY A 359 -6.99 5.52 17.03
N LEU A 360 -7.94 5.31 16.11
CA LEU A 360 -7.67 4.87 14.74
C LEU A 360 -8.03 5.95 13.72
N VAL A 361 -7.36 5.90 12.57
CA VAL A 361 -7.64 6.75 11.41
C VAL A 361 -7.31 5.99 10.14
N LYS A 362 -8.18 6.11 9.13
CA LYS A 362 -7.87 5.67 7.77
C LYS A 362 -7.29 6.86 7.02
N GLN A 363 -5.97 6.92 6.93
CA GLN A 363 -5.27 8.00 6.26
C GLN A 363 -4.29 7.45 5.24
N ARG A 364 -3.89 8.31 4.31
CA ARG A 364 -2.76 8.00 3.44
C ARG A 364 -1.53 8.05 4.31
N SER A 365 -0.99 6.88 4.63
CA SER A 365 0.21 6.77 5.44
C SER A 365 1.39 6.38 4.59
N PHE A 366 2.49 7.07 4.84
CA PHE A 366 3.77 6.78 4.24
C PHE A 366 4.41 5.60 4.96
N VAL A 367 4.31 4.42 4.37
CA VAL A 367 4.96 3.23 4.90
C VAL A 367 6.45 3.39 4.58
N ALA A 368 7.30 3.69 5.57
CA ALA A 368 8.73 3.90 5.35
C ALA A 368 9.41 2.68 4.71
N SER A 369 8.89 1.47 4.98
CA SER A 369 9.30 0.22 4.35
C SER A 369 8.68 -0.03 2.98
N SER A 370 7.90 0.89 2.39
CA SER A 370 7.61 0.96 0.96
C SER A 370 7.96 2.31 0.32
N GLY A 371 8.18 3.37 1.08
CA GLY A 371 8.21 4.70 0.52
C GLY A 371 6.90 5.10 -0.17
N MET A 372 5.80 4.35 0.04
CA MET A 372 4.50 4.61 -0.56
C MET A 372 3.50 5.19 0.43
N GLU A 373 2.65 6.06 -0.10
CA GLU A 373 1.39 6.41 0.54
C GLU A 373 0.33 5.36 0.20
N MET A 374 -0.05 4.57 1.20
CA MET A 374 -1.18 3.64 1.12
C MET A 374 -2.31 4.17 2.00
N LEU A 375 -3.55 4.07 1.52
CA LEU A 375 -4.71 4.29 2.38
C LEU A 375 -4.88 3.06 3.27
N GLN A 376 -4.43 3.17 4.51
CA GLN A 376 -4.53 2.09 5.49
C GLN A 376 -5.06 2.64 6.81
N THR A 377 -5.64 1.75 7.60
CA THR A 377 -6.05 2.07 8.96
C THR A 377 -4.84 1.98 9.86
N GLU A 378 -4.54 3.07 10.57
CA GLU A 378 -3.43 3.15 11.51
C GLU A 378 -3.89 3.78 12.82
N SER A 379 -3.04 3.63 13.84
CA SER A 379 -3.15 4.44 15.04
C SER A 379 -2.91 5.90 14.72
N VAL A 380 -3.70 6.77 15.35
CA VAL A 380 -3.54 8.22 15.23
C VAL A 380 -2.21 8.65 15.85
N SER A 381 -1.64 9.76 15.38
CA SER A 381 -0.53 10.39 16.11
C SER A 381 -1.03 11.06 17.40
N LYS A 382 -0.12 11.32 18.35
CA LYS A 382 -0.46 12.08 19.58
C LYS A 382 -1.09 13.43 19.26
N ALA A 383 -0.61 14.13 18.23
CA ALA A 383 -1.14 15.41 17.81
C ALA A 383 -2.61 15.30 17.35
N GLN A 384 -2.93 14.28 16.57
CA GLN A 384 -4.29 14.02 16.10
C GLN A 384 -5.22 13.68 17.28
N ALA A 385 -4.78 12.81 18.20
CA ALA A 385 -5.53 12.50 19.42
C ALA A 385 -5.82 13.76 20.26
N TRP A 386 -4.87 14.70 20.38
CA TRP A 386 -5.11 15.97 21.07
C TRP A 386 -6.10 16.88 20.35
N GLN A 387 -6.05 16.94 19.01
CA GLN A 387 -7.03 17.70 18.23
C GLN A 387 -8.45 17.14 18.38
N ARG A 388 -8.58 15.81 18.44
CA ARG A 388 -9.84 15.12 18.74
C ARG A 388 -10.35 15.47 20.13
N THR A 389 -9.50 15.39 21.16
CA THR A 389 -9.84 15.81 22.54
C THR A 389 -10.33 17.26 22.59
N GLY A 390 -9.66 18.18 21.88
CA GLY A 390 -10.04 19.59 21.83
C GLY A 390 -11.42 19.88 21.25
N ARG A 391 -12.09 18.89 20.61
CA ARG A 391 -13.46 19.06 20.10
C ARG A 391 -14.52 19.12 21.19
N ALA A 392 -14.26 18.53 22.34
CA ALA A 392 -15.15 18.59 23.50
C ALA A 392 -15.09 19.93 24.25
N GLY A 393 -14.00 20.69 24.10
CA GLY A 393 -13.70 21.89 24.92
C GLY A 393 -13.98 23.22 24.25
N ARG A 394 -14.77 23.26 23.17
CA ARG A 394 -14.95 24.49 22.36
C ARG A 394 -15.96 25.49 22.94
N GLU A 395 -17.05 24.98 23.52
CA GLU A 395 -18.16 25.82 24.01
C GLU A 395 -18.37 25.72 25.52
N ALA A 396 -17.96 24.61 26.14
CA ALA A 396 -18.10 24.33 27.56
C ALA A 396 -17.09 23.26 28.00
N PRO A 397 -16.90 23.03 29.31
CA PRO A 397 -16.10 21.91 29.80
C PRO A 397 -16.65 20.57 29.29
N GLY A 398 -15.76 19.73 28.80
CA GLY A 398 -16.10 18.49 28.11
C GLY A 398 -15.31 17.28 28.60
N ILE A 399 -15.59 16.12 28.03
CA ILE A 399 -14.90 14.87 28.36
C ILE A 399 -14.50 14.14 27.09
N CYS A 400 -13.30 13.58 27.07
CA CYS A 400 -12.79 12.72 26.01
C CYS A 400 -12.52 11.31 26.54
N TYR A 401 -13.21 10.33 25.98
CA TYR A 401 -13.03 8.91 26.25
C TYR A 401 -12.18 8.28 25.15
N ARG A 402 -10.95 7.88 25.48
CA ARG A 402 -10.05 7.15 24.60
C ARG A 402 -10.25 5.66 24.80
N LEU A 403 -10.58 4.95 23.73
CA LEU A 403 -10.89 3.51 23.77
C LEU A 403 -9.65 2.62 23.77
N PHE A 404 -8.50 3.20 24.11
CA PHE A 404 -7.20 2.55 24.20
C PHE A 404 -6.49 2.96 25.50
N PRO A 405 -5.60 2.10 26.03
CA PRO A 405 -4.85 2.40 27.25
C PRO A 405 -3.98 3.65 27.16
N GLU A 406 -3.75 4.27 28.31
CA GLU A 406 -2.82 5.39 28.47
C GLU A 406 -1.40 5.01 28.00
N GLU A 407 -0.97 3.79 28.28
CA GLU A 407 0.31 3.24 27.79
C GLU A 407 0.37 3.21 26.26
N THR A 408 -0.73 2.89 25.59
CA THR A 408 -0.83 2.92 24.11
C THR A 408 -0.80 4.35 23.60
N PHE A 409 -1.44 5.29 24.29
CA PHE A 409 -1.35 6.72 23.96
C PHE A 409 0.09 7.23 23.97
N GLU A 410 0.87 6.85 24.98
CA GLU A 410 2.27 7.26 25.09
C GLU A 410 3.17 6.70 23.97
N GLN A 411 2.79 5.58 23.37
CA GLN A 411 3.51 4.92 22.29
C GLN A 411 3.09 5.39 20.89
N LEU A 412 2.04 6.23 20.77
CA LEU A 412 1.57 6.72 19.48
C LEU A 412 2.68 7.50 18.76
N PRO A 413 2.80 7.37 17.42
CA PRO A 413 3.87 7.97 16.66
C PRO A 413 3.84 9.49 16.82
N GLU A 414 4.97 10.04 17.29
CA GLU A 414 5.25 11.46 17.17
C GLU A 414 6.00 11.69 15.84
N PRO A 415 5.62 12.67 14.99
CA PRO A 415 6.27 12.93 13.68
C PRO A 415 7.75 13.40 13.74
N LEU A 416 8.48 13.04 14.79
CA LEU A 416 9.78 13.60 15.14
C LEU A 416 10.87 13.25 14.13
N GLU A 417 10.88 12.07 13.51
CA GLU A 417 11.95 11.69 12.58
C GLU A 417 11.99 12.58 11.33
N LYS A 418 10.81 12.87 10.75
CA LYS A 418 10.70 13.79 9.60
C LYS A 418 11.05 15.21 10.00
N LEU A 419 10.59 15.66 11.17
CA LEU A 419 10.90 16.99 11.70
C LEU A 419 12.39 17.15 12.05
N TYR A 420 13.01 16.10 12.58
CA TYR A 420 14.45 16.05 12.84
C TYR A 420 15.25 16.08 11.55
N ALA A 421 14.86 15.28 10.55
CA ALA A 421 15.51 15.29 9.23
C ALA A 421 15.41 16.66 8.53
N LEU A 422 14.26 17.33 8.64
CA LEU A 422 14.03 18.69 8.14
C LEU A 422 14.75 19.77 8.97
N GLY A 423 15.43 19.41 10.06
CA GLY A 423 16.15 20.34 10.93
C GLY A 423 15.24 21.17 11.84
N ALA A 424 13.95 20.82 11.96
CA ALA A 424 13.01 21.47 12.88
C ALA A 424 13.33 21.14 14.35
N LEU A 425 13.92 19.97 14.60
CA LEU A 425 14.29 19.49 15.93
C LEU A 425 15.80 19.22 16.01
N ASP A 426 16.39 19.47 17.18
CA ASP A 426 17.76 19.09 17.48
C ASP A 426 17.87 17.61 17.93
N ASN A 427 19.09 17.15 18.21
CA ASN A 427 19.36 15.78 18.67
C ASN A 427 18.81 15.46 20.08
N LYS A 428 18.24 16.45 20.77
CA LYS A 428 17.58 16.31 22.06
C LYS A 428 16.05 16.49 21.93
N GLY A 429 15.52 16.54 20.71
CA GLY A 429 14.09 16.71 20.44
C GLY A 429 13.56 18.12 20.70
N LYS A 430 14.41 19.14 20.86
CA LYS A 430 13.98 20.53 21.07
C LYS A 430 13.85 21.27 19.74
N LEU A 431 12.89 22.21 19.68
CA LEU A 431 12.72 23.09 18.51
C LEU A 431 13.98 23.91 18.23
N THR A 432 14.48 23.81 17.00
CA THR A 432 15.57 24.65 16.50
C THR A 432 15.05 26.06 16.14
N LYS A 433 15.95 26.97 15.75
CA LYS A 433 15.55 28.27 15.18
C LYS A 433 14.69 28.06 13.92
N LEU A 434 15.10 27.14 13.05
CA LEU A 434 14.34 26.75 11.85
C LEU A 434 12.97 26.19 12.23
N GLY A 435 12.90 25.28 13.21
CA GLY A 435 11.64 24.71 13.68
C GLY A 435 10.66 25.75 14.22
N ARG A 436 11.14 26.77 14.95
CA ARG A 436 10.30 27.90 15.39
C ARG A 436 9.78 28.74 14.23
N GLN A 437 10.62 29.00 13.21
CA GLN A 437 10.19 29.73 12.02
C GLN A 437 9.18 28.91 11.20
N MET A 438 9.38 27.60 11.07
CA MET A 438 8.44 26.69 10.41
C MET A 438 7.07 26.71 11.10
N ALA A 439 7.04 26.68 12.43
CA ALA A 439 5.80 26.74 13.20
C ALA A 439 5.00 28.03 12.99
N GLY A 440 5.65 29.11 12.53
CA GLY A 440 5.00 30.37 12.17
C GLY A 440 4.32 30.38 10.79
N LEU A 441 4.44 29.30 10.00
CA LEU A 441 3.88 29.19 8.66
C LEU A 441 2.72 28.17 8.62
N PRO A 442 1.54 28.51 8.05
CA PRO A 442 0.38 27.61 8.01
C PRO A 442 0.46 26.62 6.82
N VAL A 443 1.59 25.93 6.67
CA VAL A 443 1.82 24.94 5.61
C VAL A 443 2.52 23.70 6.17
N GLU A 444 2.53 22.61 5.41
CA GLU A 444 3.26 21.41 5.83
C GLU A 444 4.76 21.68 6.00
N PRO A 445 5.45 20.94 6.90
CA PRO A 445 6.87 21.16 7.21
C PRO A 445 7.80 21.27 6.00
N MET A 446 7.56 20.47 4.94
CA MET A 446 8.38 20.47 3.72
C MET A 446 8.21 21.77 2.92
N TYR A 447 6.98 22.28 2.82
CA TYR A 447 6.71 23.58 2.19
C TYR A 447 7.22 24.74 3.05
N ALA A 448 7.17 24.61 4.38
CA ALA A 448 7.75 25.60 5.28
C ALA A 448 9.27 25.71 5.08
N VAL A 449 10.00 24.58 5.05
CA VAL A 449 11.43 24.56 4.76
C VAL A 449 11.74 25.10 3.36
N MET A 450 10.93 24.77 2.35
CA MET A 450 11.07 25.32 1.01
C MET A 450 10.95 26.86 1.01
N LEU A 451 9.94 27.42 1.67
CA LEU A 451 9.74 28.88 1.74
C LEU A 451 10.87 29.56 2.49
N LEU A 452 11.26 29.03 3.65
CA LEU A 452 12.37 29.58 4.43
C LEU A 452 13.70 29.49 3.67
N LYS A 453 13.94 28.41 2.92
CA LYS A 453 15.13 28.32 2.08
C LYS A 453 15.07 29.27 0.88
N ALA A 454 13.89 29.51 0.33
CA ALA A 454 13.70 30.44 -0.77
C ALA A 454 13.99 31.89 -0.36
N THR A 455 13.70 32.30 0.88
CA THR A 455 14.07 33.63 1.38
C THR A 455 15.59 33.76 1.53
N GLU A 456 16.29 32.71 1.99
CA GLU A 456 17.76 32.68 2.04
C GLU A 456 18.41 32.75 0.65
N LEU A 457 17.79 32.13 -0.36
CA LEU A 457 18.31 32.06 -1.73
C LEU A 457 17.81 33.22 -2.64
N GLY A 458 16.99 34.12 -2.11
CA GLY A 458 16.48 35.29 -2.86
C GLY A 458 15.43 34.98 -3.93
N CYS A 459 14.64 33.90 -3.76
CA CYS A 459 13.64 33.44 -4.73
C CYS A 459 12.25 33.20 -4.09
N ALA A 460 11.91 34.01 -3.09
CA ALA A 460 10.70 33.85 -2.30
C ALA A 460 9.42 34.18 -3.07
N GLU A 461 9.45 35.16 -3.99
CA GLU A 461 8.28 35.53 -4.81
C GLU A 461 7.81 34.36 -5.71
N GLU A 462 8.76 33.61 -6.27
CA GLU A 462 8.48 32.40 -7.06
C GLU A 462 8.03 31.24 -6.16
N ALA A 463 8.70 31.02 -5.03
CA ALA A 463 8.37 29.94 -4.10
C ALA A 463 6.96 30.08 -3.52
N LEU A 464 6.55 31.29 -3.14
CA LEU A 464 5.18 31.61 -2.71
C LEU A 464 4.14 31.20 -3.77
N SER A 465 4.44 31.50 -5.03
CA SER A 465 3.56 31.18 -6.16
C SER A 465 3.45 29.67 -6.37
N VAL A 466 4.56 28.94 -6.31
CA VAL A 466 4.60 27.49 -6.44
C VAL A 466 3.87 26.79 -5.28
N VAL A 467 4.15 27.17 -4.03
CA VAL A 467 3.48 26.58 -2.85
C VAL A 467 1.98 26.84 -2.89
N ALA A 468 1.54 28.04 -3.27
CA ALA A 468 0.12 28.34 -3.40
C ALA A 468 -0.55 27.51 -4.52
N MET A 469 0.11 27.33 -5.67
CA MET A 469 -0.39 26.51 -6.77
C MET A 469 -0.48 25.02 -6.39
N LEU A 470 0.46 24.52 -5.59
CA LEU A 470 0.46 23.13 -5.10
C LEU A 470 -0.55 22.88 -3.98
N SER A 471 -0.89 23.91 -3.19
CA SER A 471 -1.84 23.82 -2.09
C SER A 471 -3.31 23.79 -2.53
N VAL A 472 -3.59 23.98 -3.82
CA VAL A 472 -4.95 24.04 -4.37
C VAL A 472 -5.16 22.93 -5.40
N GLU A 473 -6.15 22.08 -5.16
CA GLU A 473 -6.49 20.99 -6.06
C GLU A 473 -7.19 21.47 -7.36
N SER A 474 -7.12 20.63 -8.40
CA SER A 474 -7.92 20.80 -9.63
C SER A 474 -7.69 22.11 -10.39
N ILE A 475 -6.44 22.60 -10.45
CA ILE A 475 -6.04 23.76 -11.26
C ILE A 475 -6.38 23.56 -12.74
N PHE A 476 -6.07 22.39 -13.30
CA PHE A 476 -6.32 22.05 -14.69
C PHE A 476 -7.57 21.20 -14.84
N TYR A 477 -8.38 21.46 -15.87
CA TYR A 477 -9.48 20.58 -16.26
C TYR A 477 -9.33 20.14 -17.72
N SER A 478 -9.89 18.98 -18.07
CA SER A 478 -9.81 18.43 -19.42
C SER A 478 -11.17 17.86 -19.82
N PRO A 479 -12.01 18.62 -20.55
CA PRO A 479 -13.28 18.11 -21.06
C PRO A 479 -13.04 16.91 -21.99
N ARG A 480 -13.91 15.89 -21.94
CA ARG A 480 -13.75 14.65 -22.72
C ARG A 480 -13.61 14.93 -24.21
N ASP A 481 -14.43 15.84 -24.73
CA ASP A 481 -14.47 16.18 -26.17
C ASP A 481 -13.32 17.09 -26.62
N LYS A 482 -12.67 17.79 -25.68
CA LYS A 482 -11.61 18.78 -25.97
C LYS A 482 -10.26 18.40 -25.36
N LYS A 483 -10.01 17.11 -25.16
CA LYS A 483 -8.80 16.61 -24.50
C LYS A 483 -7.52 17.03 -25.22
N ALA A 484 -7.52 16.99 -26.56
CA ALA A 484 -6.36 17.37 -27.39
C ALA A 484 -6.07 18.88 -27.30
N GLU A 485 -7.09 19.72 -27.43
CA GLU A 485 -6.95 21.18 -27.28
C GLU A 485 -6.45 21.58 -25.88
N ALA A 486 -6.98 20.94 -24.83
CA ALA A 486 -6.53 21.17 -23.47
C ALA A 486 -5.07 20.75 -23.24
N ALA A 487 -4.61 19.68 -23.89
CA ALA A 487 -3.22 19.26 -23.86
C ALA A 487 -2.31 20.26 -24.61
N GLN A 488 -2.72 20.72 -25.81
CA GLN A 488 -2.00 21.72 -26.58
C GLN A 488 -1.90 23.07 -25.84
N SER A 489 -2.97 23.47 -25.15
CA SER A 489 -2.96 24.70 -24.37
C SER A 489 -2.00 24.62 -23.19
N ARG A 490 -1.97 23.49 -22.47
CA ARG A 490 -1.01 23.23 -21.39
C ARG A 490 0.43 23.18 -21.87
N ALA A 491 0.69 22.62 -23.06
CA ALA A 491 2.03 22.52 -23.64
C ALA A 491 2.75 23.88 -23.77
N ARG A 492 2.00 24.99 -23.86
CA ARG A 492 2.56 26.36 -23.92
C ARG A 492 3.24 26.82 -22.64
N PHE A 493 2.89 26.24 -21.50
CA PHE A 493 3.44 26.61 -20.20
C PHE A 493 4.46 25.60 -19.67
N VAL A 494 4.57 24.44 -20.34
CA VAL A 494 5.45 23.36 -19.95
C VAL A 494 6.90 23.85 -19.89
N ALA A 495 7.47 23.76 -18.70
CA ALA A 495 8.88 24.00 -18.45
C ALA A 495 9.64 22.68 -18.59
N TYR A 496 10.84 22.75 -19.17
CA TYR A 496 11.69 21.57 -19.32
C TYR A 496 12.15 21.05 -17.96
N GLU A 497 12.35 21.93 -16.99
CA GLU A 497 12.89 21.67 -15.66
C GLU A 497 11.93 20.91 -14.75
N GLY A 498 10.61 21.02 -14.96
CA GLY A 498 9.62 20.22 -14.24
C GLY A 498 8.26 20.86 -14.08
N ASP A 499 7.40 20.17 -13.32
CA ASP A 499 6.00 20.53 -13.12
C ASP A 499 5.85 21.80 -12.27
N GLN A 500 6.70 22.02 -11.27
CA GLN A 500 6.65 23.18 -10.38
C GLN A 500 6.94 24.48 -11.15
N ILE A 501 7.91 24.45 -12.07
CA ILE A 501 8.21 25.58 -12.95
C ILE A 501 7.08 25.77 -13.98
N THR A 502 6.45 24.69 -14.43
CA THR A 502 5.25 24.75 -15.27
C THR A 502 4.10 25.44 -14.55
N LEU A 503 3.86 25.15 -13.26
CA LEU A 503 2.85 25.83 -12.44
C LEU A 503 3.17 27.31 -12.27
N LEU A 504 4.45 27.66 -12.05
CA LEU A 504 4.89 29.05 -11.98
C LEU A 504 4.59 29.80 -13.28
N ASN A 505 4.87 29.20 -14.44
CA ASN A 505 4.57 29.78 -15.75
C ASN A 505 3.07 30.03 -15.95
N VAL A 506 2.22 29.08 -15.51
CA VAL A 506 0.76 29.24 -15.55
C VAL A 506 0.31 30.39 -14.65
N PHE A 507 0.82 30.47 -13.43
CA PHE A 507 0.50 31.55 -12.50
C PHE A 507 0.93 32.92 -13.06
N ASN A 508 2.13 33.02 -13.61
CA ASN A 508 2.64 34.25 -14.22
C ASN A 508 1.78 34.69 -15.41
N GLY A 509 1.41 33.77 -16.30
CA GLY A 509 0.50 34.08 -17.42
C GLY A 509 -0.88 34.56 -16.95
N TYR A 510 -1.40 33.95 -15.88
CA TYR A 510 -2.66 34.33 -15.26
C TYR A 510 -2.62 35.75 -14.67
N ILE A 511 -1.53 36.12 -13.98
CA ILE A 511 -1.39 37.46 -13.39
C ILE A 511 -1.15 38.52 -14.48
N GLN A 512 -0.43 38.20 -15.56
CA GLN A 512 -0.12 39.14 -16.64
C GLN A 512 -1.34 39.56 -17.49
N CYS A 513 -2.38 38.72 -17.63
CA CYS A 513 -3.53 39.03 -18.48
C CYS A 513 -4.45 40.15 -17.95
N GLY A 514 -4.20 40.67 -16.74
CA GLY A 514 -4.99 41.72 -16.10
C GLY A 514 -6.33 41.22 -15.53
N ALA A 515 -6.76 41.78 -14.39
CA ALA A 515 -7.86 41.24 -13.58
C ALA A 515 -9.17 40.99 -14.35
N LYS A 516 -9.55 41.90 -15.27
CA LYS A 516 -10.79 41.79 -16.05
C LYS A 516 -10.77 40.66 -17.08
N GLN A 517 -9.59 40.22 -17.54
CA GLN A 517 -9.47 39.17 -18.56
C GLN A 517 -9.19 37.79 -17.96
N ARG A 518 -8.88 37.69 -16.66
CA ARG A 518 -8.53 36.43 -15.96
C ARG A 518 -9.51 35.29 -16.18
N ASN A 519 -10.82 35.55 -16.11
CA ASN A 519 -11.83 34.50 -16.35
C ASN A 519 -11.83 34.01 -17.80
N LYS A 520 -11.64 34.92 -18.76
CA LYS A 520 -11.49 34.55 -20.18
C LYS A 520 -10.20 33.74 -20.38
N TRP A 521 -9.06 34.22 -19.86
CA TRP A 521 -7.78 33.54 -19.93
C TRP A 521 -7.84 32.12 -19.35
N CYS A 522 -8.47 31.95 -18.18
CA CYS A 522 -8.67 30.63 -17.57
C CYS A 522 -9.44 29.67 -18.49
N ARG A 523 -10.52 30.15 -19.14
CA ARG A 523 -11.30 29.34 -20.10
C ARG A 523 -10.48 28.97 -21.34
N ASP A 524 -9.75 29.92 -21.90
CA ASP A 524 -8.92 29.73 -23.10
C ASP A 524 -7.73 28.77 -22.83
N HIS A 525 -7.28 28.70 -21.58
CA HIS A 525 -6.15 27.87 -21.14
C HIS A 525 -6.54 26.60 -20.38
N TYR A 526 -7.83 26.27 -20.27
CA TYR A 526 -8.32 25.09 -19.56
C TYR A 526 -7.88 25.04 -18.08
N VAL A 527 -7.84 26.21 -17.45
CA VAL A 527 -7.51 26.44 -16.03
C VAL A 527 -8.77 26.82 -15.27
N ASN A 528 -8.95 26.29 -14.06
CA ASN A 528 -10.10 26.58 -13.22
C ASN A 528 -9.98 27.95 -12.56
N HIS A 529 -10.81 28.91 -12.98
CA HIS A 529 -10.78 30.28 -12.48
C HIS A 529 -11.00 30.36 -10.95
N ARG A 530 -11.94 29.58 -10.40
CA ARG A 530 -12.21 29.57 -8.95
C ARG A 530 -11.01 29.05 -8.16
N ALA A 531 -10.33 28.04 -8.70
CA ALA A 531 -9.12 27.50 -8.08
C ALA A 531 -8.00 28.56 -8.09
N MET A 532 -7.81 29.29 -9.20
CA MET A 532 -6.81 30.36 -9.28
C MET A 532 -7.10 31.53 -8.32
N THR A 533 -8.36 31.91 -8.11
CA THR A 533 -8.71 32.91 -7.09
C THR A 533 -8.33 32.44 -5.69
N ARG A 534 -8.48 31.14 -5.39
CA ARG A 534 -8.01 30.56 -4.12
C ARG A 534 -6.48 30.56 -4.03
N VAL A 535 -5.78 30.25 -5.12
CA VAL A 535 -4.31 30.34 -5.19
C VAL A 535 -3.83 31.75 -4.87
N GLU A 536 -4.45 32.78 -5.45
CA GLU A 536 -4.10 34.18 -5.14
C GLU A 536 -4.28 34.50 -3.65
N SER A 537 -5.39 34.04 -3.06
CA SER A 537 -5.68 34.25 -1.63
C SER A 537 -4.65 33.54 -0.74
N VAL A 538 -4.33 32.28 -1.01
CA VAL A 538 -3.31 31.51 -0.28
C VAL A 538 -1.95 32.19 -0.41
N ARG A 539 -1.56 32.58 -1.62
CA ARG A 539 -0.29 33.26 -1.87
C ARG A 539 -0.17 34.57 -1.09
N LEU A 540 -1.24 35.37 -1.06
CA LEU A 540 -1.27 36.64 -0.33
C LEU A 540 -1.16 36.42 1.18
N GLN A 541 -1.84 35.40 1.71
CA GLN A 541 -1.73 35.01 3.12
C GLN A 541 -0.30 34.59 3.45
N LEU A 542 0.29 33.69 2.68
CA LEU A 542 1.67 33.22 2.90
C LEU A 542 2.69 34.36 2.81
N LYS A 543 2.50 35.30 1.88
CA LYS A 543 3.30 36.52 1.80
C LYS A 543 3.24 37.30 3.11
N GLY A 544 2.03 37.52 3.64
CA GLY A 544 1.84 38.20 4.92
C GLY A 544 2.49 37.47 6.11
N TYR A 545 2.56 36.13 6.10
CA TYR A 545 3.30 35.40 7.14
C TYR A 545 4.81 35.56 7.02
N LEU A 546 5.38 35.58 5.81
CA LEU A 546 6.82 35.86 5.62
C LEU A 546 7.17 37.29 6.06
N GLU A 547 6.32 38.27 5.75
CA GLU A 547 6.49 39.66 6.20
C GLU A 547 6.45 39.77 7.73
N LYS A 548 5.50 39.08 8.40
CA LYS A 548 5.42 39.02 9.87
C LYS A 548 6.63 38.38 10.53
N LEU A 549 7.29 37.44 9.84
CA LEU A 549 8.52 36.81 10.29
C LEU A 549 9.77 37.63 9.93
N GLU A 550 9.60 38.83 9.36
CA GLU A 550 10.67 39.73 8.93
C GLU A 550 11.64 39.07 7.92
N LEU A 551 11.10 38.19 7.07
CA LEU A 551 11.89 37.49 6.07
C LEU A 551 11.89 38.25 4.73
N PRO A 552 13.03 38.30 4.01
CA PRO A 552 13.11 38.98 2.72
C PRO A 552 12.28 38.27 1.66
N ILE A 553 11.61 39.04 0.81
CA ILE A 553 10.75 38.54 -0.25
C ILE A 553 11.27 39.06 -1.59
N ASP A 554 12.33 38.41 -2.05
CA ASP A 554 13.02 38.75 -3.30
C ASP A 554 12.64 37.77 -4.43
N SER A 555 12.97 38.18 -5.65
CA SER A 555 12.81 37.39 -6.88
C SER A 555 14.18 37.14 -7.49
N SER A 556 14.45 35.88 -7.88
CA SER A 556 15.69 35.50 -8.55
C SER A 556 15.54 35.46 -10.07
N PHE A 557 14.36 35.79 -10.60
CA PHE A 557 14.08 35.72 -12.03
C PHE A 557 15.09 36.55 -12.86
N PRO A 558 15.61 36.04 -14.00
CA PRO A 558 15.21 34.81 -14.70
C PRO A 558 15.90 33.52 -14.22
N ASP A 559 16.75 33.58 -13.20
CA ASP A 559 17.41 32.40 -12.66
C ASP A 559 16.43 31.57 -11.81
N ILE A 560 16.23 30.33 -12.24
CA ILE A 560 15.31 29.36 -11.62
C ILE A 560 16.03 28.38 -10.70
N ASP A 561 17.36 28.33 -10.71
CA ASP A 561 18.11 27.40 -9.87
C ASP A 561 17.96 27.67 -8.36
N PRO A 562 17.89 28.92 -7.88
CA PRO A 562 17.53 29.23 -6.50
C PRO A 562 16.20 28.59 -6.07
N LEU A 563 15.17 28.68 -6.93
CA LEU A 563 13.87 28.06 -6.69
C LEU A 563 13.96 26.52 -6.70
N ARG A 564 14.71 25.95 -7.64
CA ARG A 564 14.89 24.49 -7.70
C ARG A 564 15.61 23.98 -6.45
N LYS A 565 16.65 24.69 -5.99
CA LYS A 565 17.38 24.39 -4.75
C LYS A 565 16.50 24.53 -3.51
N SER A 566 15.64 25.55 -3.42
CA SER A 566 14.71 25.67 -2.29
C SER A 566 13.68 24.53 -2.26
N ILE A 567 13.20 24.08 -3.41
CA ILE A 567 12.35 22.88 -3.52
C ILE A 567 13.12 21.65 -3.02
N VAL A 568 14.38 21.44 -3.45
CA VAL A 568 15.20 20.32 -2.97
C VAL A 568 15.37 20.36 -1.44
N ALA A 569 15.62 21.52 -0.85
CA ALA A 569 15.77 21.65 0.60
C ALA A 569 14.51 21.24 1.38
N GLY A 570 13.32 21.52 0.86
CA GLY A 570 12.06 21.07 1.46
C GLY A 570 11.73 19.60 1.16
N PHE A 571 12.11 19.11 -0.02
CA PHE A 571 11.64 17.84 -0.59
C PHE A 571 12.73 16.79 -0.80
N PHE A 572 13.90 16.91 -0.16
CA PHE A 572 14.99 15.93 -0.33
C PHE A 572 14.60 14.49 0.09
N LEU A 573 13.66 14.34 1.04
CA LEU A 573 13.08 13.05 1.42
C LEU A 573 12.27 12.40 0.28
N ASN A 574 11.84 13.19 -0.71
CA ASN A 574 11.06 12.75 -1.86
C ASN A 574 11.93 12.77 -3.13
N THR A 575 13.10 12.14 -3.06
CA THR A 575 14.05 12.06 -4.17
C THR A 575 13.99 10.68 -4.85
N ALA A 576 14.08 10.65 -6.18
CA ALA A 576 14.20 9.42 -6.96
C ALA A 576 15.31 9.50 -8.03
N MET A 577 16.00 8.38 -8.26
CA MET A 577 17.06 8.23 -9.25
C MET A 577 16.60 7.33 -10.40
N ARG A 578 16.90 7.69 -11.65
CA ARG A 578 16.57 6.88 -12.82
C ARG A 578 17.19 5.48 -12.71
N SER A 579 16.35 4.44 -12.84
CA SER A 579 16.80 3.04 -12.81
C SER A 579 17.53 2.68 -14.11
N VAL A 580 18.61 1.90 -14.00
CA VAL A 580 19.47 1.48 -15.13
C VAL A 580 18.95 0.21 -15.82
N THR A 581 18.06 -0.55 -15.16
CA THR A 581 17.60 -1.87 -15.61
C THR A 581 16.45 -1.87 -16.63
N GLU A 582 15.79 -0.73 -16.89
CA GLU A 582 14.75 -0.61 -17.93
C GLU A 582 15.16 0.47 -18.95
N GLY A 583 16.14 0.15 -19.80
CA GLY A 583 16.58 1.01 -20.88
C GLY A 583 15.72 0.83 -22.14
N LEU A 584 14.76 1.73 -22.34
CA LEU A 584 14.25 2.21 -23.65
C LEU A 584 13.49 3.51 -23.36
N GLY A 585 13.99 4.63 -23.89
CA GLY A 585 13.55 5.98 -23.54
C GLY A 585 12.05 6.26 -23.66
N GLY A 586 11.60 7.31 -22.97
CA GLY A 586 10.20 7.77 -22.95
C GLY A 586 9.38 7.25 -21.76
N SER A 587 8.04 7.27 -21.90
CA SER A 587 7.00 6.94 -20.90
C SER A 587 7.18 5.65 -20.08
N LYS A 588 8.10 4.75 -20.50
CA LYS A 588 8.43 3.50 -19.79
C LYS A 588 9.52 3.64 -18.72
N THR A 589 10.23 4.77 -18.69
CA THR A 589 11.36 4.99 -17.77
C THR A 589 10.92 4.88 -16.30
N ALA A 590 11.59 4.02 -15.56
CA ALA A 590 11.37 3.84 -14.13
C ALA A 590 12.46 4.54 -13.30
N TYR A 591 12.07 4.98 -12.11
CA TYR A 591 12.93 5.62 -11.12
C TYR A 591 12.92 4.76 -9.85
N LYS A 592 13.97 4.91 -9.04
CA LYS A 592 14.16 4.24 -7.76
C LYS A 592 14.17 5.30 -6.67
N THR A 593 13.28 5.20 -5.68
CA THR A 593 13.23 6.13 -4.55
C THR A 593 14.49 6.01 -3.69
N MET A 594 14.96 7.16 -3.18
CA MET A 594 16.23 7.26 -2.46
C MET A 594 16.07 7.21 -0.93
N CYS A 595 14.92 7.64 -0.42
CA CYS A 595 14.63 7.72 1.01
C CYS A 595 13.41 6.83 1.31
N GLY A 596 13.43 6.09 2.43
CA GLY A 596 12.48 5.01 2.69
C GLY A 596 12.86 3.70 1.99
N ARG A 597 11.88 2.83 1.69
CA ARG A 597 12.11 1.59 0.92
C ARG A 597 12.40 1.97 -0.50
N SER A 598 13.46 1.36 -0.99
CA SER A 598 13.93 1.60 -2.33
C SER A 598 13.03 0.89 -3.33
N GLU A 599 12.10 1.65 -3.90
CA GLU A 599 11.03 1.14 -4.75
C GLU A 599 11.09 1.70 -6.16
N ILE A 600 10.56 0.91 -7.09
CA ILE A 600 10.49 1.27 -8.51
C ILE A 600 9.19 2.02 -8.77
N VAL A 601 9.32 3.27 -9.21
CA VAL A 601 8.23 4.22 -9.46
C VAL A 601 8.33 4.76 -10.90
N LYS A 602 7.22 5.23 -11.46
CA LYS A 602 7.21 5.84 -12.81
C LYS A 602 6.72 7.28 -12.73
N VAL A 603 7.10 8.13 -13.68
CA VAL A 603 6.52 9.49 -13.75
C VAL A 603 5.05 9.38 -14.13
N HIS A 604 4.17 10.09 -13.44
CA HIS A 604 2.74 10.08 -13.75
C HIS A 604 2.46 10.68 -15.15
N PRO A 605 1.51 10.15 -15.95
CA PRO A 605 1.20 10.65 -17.29
C PRO A 605 0.78 12.13 -17.38
N SER A 606 0.38 12.73 -16.26
CA SER A 606 0.02 14.16 -16.21
C SER A 606 1.22 15.10 -16.11
N SER A 607 2.42 14.58 -15.81
CA SER A 607 3.62 15.39 -15.63
C SER A 607 4.20 15.82 -16.98
N SER A 608 4.78 17.02 -17.03
CA SER A 608 5.56 17.47 -18.18
C SER A 608 6.77 16.56 -18.48
N LEU A 609 7.26 15.85 -17.46
CA LEU A 609 8.41 14.97 -17.58
C LEU A 609 8.07 13.55 -18.07
N PHE A 610 6.79 13.20 -18.25
CA PHE A 610 6.36 11.84 -18.63
C PHE A 610 6.95 11.36 -19.95
N MET A 611 7.02 12.24 -20.96
CA MET A 611 7.51 11.93 -22.30
C MET A 611 8.92 12.49 -22.56
N ARG A 612 9.62 12.97 -21.53
CA ARG A 612 10.92 13.61 -21.69
C ARG A 612 11.97 12.62 -22.19
N ASN A 613 12.75 13.06 -23.18
CA ASN A 613 13.84 12.28 -23.77
C ASN A 613 15.09 13.17 -23.97
N PRO A 614 16.27 12.82 -23.42
CA PRO A 614 16.49 11.72 -22.49
C PRO A 614 15.80 11.99 -21.13
N PRO A 615 15.30 10.94 -20.46
CA PRO A 615 14.72 11.08 -19.13
C PRO A 615 15.78 11.57 -18.12
N PRO A 616 15.43 12.45 -17.16
CA PRO A 616 16.38 12.99 -16.19
C PRO A 616 16.97 11.89 -15.30
N LYS A 617 18.21 12.09 -14.84
CA LYS A 617 18.90 11.13 -13.95
C LYS A 617 18.38 11.18 -12.51
N TRP A 618 18.08 12.38 -12.03
CA TRP A 618 17.65 12.64 -10.66
C TRP A 618 16.45 13.56 -10.68
N VAL A 619 15.47 13.23 -9.85
CA VAL A 619 14.25 14.01 -9.71
C VAL A 619 13.82 14.10 -8.25
N VAL A 620 13.14 15.20 -7.93
CA VAL A 620 12.36 15.37 -6.70
C VAL A 620 10.87 15.37 -7.07
N TYR A 621 10.02 14.86 -6.19
CA TYR A 621 8.58 14.80 -6.40
C TYR A 621 7.81 15.30 -5.17
N ASN A 622 6.61 15.85 -5.36
CA ASN A 622 5.76 16.25 -4.23
C ASN A 622 4.98 15.06 -3.66
N GLU A 623 4.42 14.22 -4.54
CA GLU A 623 3.50 13.15 -4.14
C GLU A 623 3.89 11.82 -4.78
N LEU A 624 3.76 10.73 -4.02
CA LEU A 624 3.73 9.38 -4.57
C LEU A 624 2.30 8.84 -4.54
N VAL A 625 1.81 8.37 -5.69
CA VAL A 625 0.43 7.88 -5.85
C VAL A 625 0.45 6.43 -6.31
N PHE A 626 -0.34 5.60 -5.64
CA PHE A 626 -0.60 4.22 -6.06
C PHE A 626 -1.93 4.11 -6.80
N THR A 627 -1.91 3.45 -7.95
CA THR A 627 -3.10 3.03 -8.68
C THR A 627 -2.95 1.55 -9.07
N SER A 628 -2.63 1.25 -10.33
CA SER A 628 -2.16 -0.07 -10.77
C SER A 628 -0.63 -0.19 -10.75
N LYS A 629 0.07 0.95 -10.71
CA LYS A 629 1.53 1.10 -10.63
C LYS A 629 1.83 2.27 -9.69
N HIS A 630 3.05 2.31 -9.14
CA HIS A 630 3.53 3.45 -8.37
C HIS A 630 3.92 4.60 -9.30
N TYR A 631 3.35 5.78 -9.07
CA TYR A 631 3.64 6.98 -9.83
C TYR A 631 4.11 8.13 -8.94
N ILE A 632 5.15 8.84 -9.36
CA ILE A 632 5.54 10.13 -8.79
C ILE A 632 4.83 11.28 -9.54
N ARG A 633 4.33 12.27 -8.81
CA ARG A 633 3.63 13.46 -9.35
C ARG A 633 4.32 14.75 -8.91
N SER A 634 4.11 15.80 -9.71
CA SER A 634 4.73 17.11 -9.55
C SER A 634 6.25 16.97 -9.47
N VAL A 635 6.84 16.57 -10.60
CA VAL A 635 8.23 16.11 -10.67
C VAL A 635 9.12 17.26 -11.15
N LEU A 636 10.25 17.46 -10.46
CA LEU A 636 11.28 18.45 -10.77
C LEU A 636 12.61 17.75 -11.06
N VAL A 637 13.34 18.21 -12.06
CA VAL A 637 14.71 17.75 -12.33
C VAL A 637 15.69 18.44 -11.39
N ILE A 638 16.61 17.66 -10.84
CA ILE A 638 17.61 18.13 -9.88
C ILE A 638 19.00 17.59 -10.21
N GLU A 639 20.03 18.20 -9.61
CA GLU A 639 21.40 17.71 -9.61
C GLU A 639 21.67 16.92 -8.33
N LYS A 640 22.54 15.90 -8.40
CA LYS A 640 22.82 15.03 -7.24
C LYS A 640 23.56 15.82 -6.15
N GLU A 641 24.40 16.73 -6.58
CA GLU A 641 25.28 17.56 -5.77
C GLU A 641 24.46 18.42 -4.80
N TRP A 642 23.29 18.89 -5.23
CA TRP A 642 22.39 19.69 -4.40
C TRP A 642 21.81 18.92 -3.21
N LEU A 643 21.64 17.60 -3.31
CA LEU A 643 21.18 16.78 -2.19
C LEU A 643 22.23 16.75 -1.07
N VAL A 644 23.51 16.66 -1.44
CA VAL A 644 24.63 16.67 -0.50
C VAL A 644 24.83 18.07 0.09
N GLU A 645 24.66 19.12 -0.72
CA GLU A 645 24.76 20.53 -0.32
C GLU A 645 23.64 20.91 0.67
N LEU A 646 22.39 20.55 0.37
CA LEU A 646 21.20 21.04 1.08
C LEU A 646 20.74 20.12 2.22
N ALA A 647 21.07 18.83 2.16
CA ALA A 647 20.76 17.86 3.21
C ALA A 647 21.99 16.99 3.56
N PRO A 648 23.11 17.60 4.01
CA PRO A 648 24.36 16.89 4.25
C PRO A 648 24.25 15.84 5.34
N THR A 649 23.46 16.09 6.39
CA THR A 649 23.22 15.12 7.48
C THR A 649 22.59 13.82 6.98
N PHE A 650 21.86 13.88 5.86
CA PHE A 650 21.17 12.75 5.28
C PHE A 650 21.97 12.07 4.15
N PHE A 651 22.64 12.85 3.29
CA PHE A 651 23.32 12.34 2.09
C PHE A 651 24.86 12.32 2.14
N ALA A 652 25.50 12.91 3.16
CA ALA A 652 26.93 12.75 3.34
C ALA A 652 27.22 11.29 3.71
N LYS A 653 28.14 10.65 2.98
CA LYS A 653 28.68 9.36 3.38
C LYS A 653 29.22 9.51 4.81
N LYS A 654 28.84 8.61 5.74
CA LYS A 654 29.69 8.33 6.90
C LYS A 654 31.08 8.06 6.33
N ASN A 655 32.00 9.00 6.49
CA ASN A 655 33.41 8.68 6.35
C ASN A 655 33.63 7.53 7.33
N SER A 656 33.97 6.38 6.79
CA SER A 656 34.48 5.22 7.51
C SER A 656 35.54 5.70 8.49
N SER A 657 35.17 5.82 9.76
CA SER A 657 36.10 5.98 10.86
C SER A 657 36.72 4.62 11.14
N ASP A 658 38.02 4.52 10.89
CA ASP A 658 39.02 3.64 11.50
C ASP A 658 38.80 2.12 11.54
N LYS A 659 39.69 1.43 10.79
CA LYS A 659 40.10 0.02 10.83
C LYS A 659 39.22 -1.02 10.14
#